data_AF-A0A0G4LJP5-F1
#
_entry.id   AF-A0A0G4LJP5-F1
#
_cell.length_a   1.000
_cell.length_b   1.000
_cell.length_c   1.000
_cell.angle_alpha   90.00
_cell.angle_beta   90.00
_cell.angle_gamma   90.00
#
_symmetry.space_group_name_H-M   'P 1'
#
loop_
_entity.id
_entity.type
_entity.pdbx_description
1 polymer ?
#
loop_
_entity_poly.entity_id
_entity_poly.type
_entity_poly.pdbx_seq_one_letter_code
_entity_poly.pdbx_strand_id
1 'polypeptide(L)'
;MARWHISTSPVPVDLQISNMADVQEFTAKEVAAHNTRDDCWMIIQGQVYDVTKYIHDHPGGADVLIDAAGQDATVEFDNAGHSEDAFEIMAEYHLGKYKGMPTRNAPKPVILKAKAALPTASSPRSLASKTAGALAILSLGADIAYQASCRLHVPSALLPKLRLRRPTELGFIEGFAVATAVFAVASAVVSKKLAALLHFEEAGFMRHAPHKKIPRIAKPNPLLQRGWLDSTNYAPLPLVAKELLAPSVYRLAFALPTNTTVLGLPIGQHVAIKAEIDGKVVSRSYTPTSNNADLGTLELVVRCYPDGALTGRYLAHLQVGDEVLFRGPKGAMRYRRGMCRRIGMQLAILPFAAAMLDYTNFDEVFGSPVGNPYNKQALQEIETFRKGSDGVLFIDRVLNALGLSKAKSYPPKNDTALRNLHKTLCEADISTHHRLSIFYYLLLDTDGHDNRAQFSTRFANASGVPKNYQIFMKGLWLLDHHKFERALEHVTHPSLTPDFADEIVTTFARNNPTLALAYFHTVQPVLKTRDALELLFNALALASVTEALAFSRTHPAAVREQLFRRLVSSVLDAQAGDDTARRAIELAGLSLDADEEAWLETYLLEGDGKRLKNAQDTLLMRKLATGRYTEAVKEKGLGGRWGVVIEGLKSGIGGRTL
;
A
#
# COMPACT_ATOMS: atom_id res chain seq x y z
N MET A 1 32.50 6.99 38.38
CA MET A 1 31.08 6.96 38.77
C MET A 1 30.48 8.31 38.44
N ALA A 2 29.64 8.37 37.41
CA ALA A 2 28.65 9.42 37.20
C ALA A 2 27.54 8.78 36.35
N ARG A 3 26.43 8.44 37.01
CA ARG A 3 25.21 7.95 36.38
C ARG A 3 24.53 9.14 35.70
N TRP A 4 24.28 9.04 34.40
CA TRP A 4 23.36 9.94 33.72
C TRP A 4 22.20 9.12 33.18
N HIS A 5 21.00 9.48 33.61
CA HIS A 5 19.74 8.82 33.32
C HIS A 5 19.45 8.85 31.81
N ILE A 6 19.16 7.69 31.24
CA ILE A 6 18.53 7.59 29.92
C ILE A 6 17.04 7.81 30.14
N SER A 7 16.51 8.96 29.74
CA SER A 7 15.07 9.15 29.58
C SER A 7 14.63 8.45 28.30
N THR A 8 14.12 7.22 28.41
CA THR A 8 13.42 6.54 27.33
C THR A 8 11.93 6.83 27.46
N SER A 9 11.50 7.97 26.94
CA SER A 9 10.11 8.21 26.60
C SER A 9 10.07 8.62 25.13
N PRO A 10 9.16 8.05 24.31
CA PRO A 10 8.87 8.66 23.01
C PRO A 10 8.32 10.05 23.33
N VAL A 11 9.08 11.09 23.00
CA VAL A 11 8.54 12.44 22.99
C VAL A 11 7.56 12.45 21.82
N PRO A 12 6.24 12.55 22.05
CA PRO A 12 5.35 12.90 20.96
C PRO A 12 5.86 14.26 20.47
N VAL A 13 6.05 14.39 19.16
CA VAL A 13 6.19 15.71 18.56
C VAL A 13 4.81 16.35 18.65
N ASP A 14 4.46 16.81 19.85
CA ASP A 14 3.50 17.88 20.00
C ASP A 14 4.18 19.07 19.33
N LEU A 15 3.77 19.36 18.09
CA LEU A 15 3.97 20.67 17.50
C LEU A 15 3.51 21.68 18.57
N GLN A 16 4.46 22.34 19.22
CA GLN A 16 4.16 23.50 20.05
C GLN A 16 3.69 24.59 19.10
N ILE A 17 2.40 24.55 18.76
CA ILE A 17 1.68 25.62 18.12
C ILE A 17 1.57 26.72 19.16
N SER A 18 2.54 27.63 19.16
CA SER A 18 2.47 28.88 19.91
C SER A 18 1.46 29.81 19.25
N ASN A 19 0.17 29.57 19.53
CA ASN A 19 -0.90 30.55 19.73
C ASN A 19 -2.24 29.81 19.65
N MET A 20 -2.95 29.73 20.78
CA MET A 20 -4.37 29.42 20.78
C MET A 20 -5.13 30.64 20.23
N ALA A 21 -5.19 30.73 18.91
CA ALA A 21 -6.22 31.47 18.20
C ALA A 21 -7.29 30.47 17.73
N ASP A 22 -8.56 30.89 17.76
CA ASP A 22 -9.75 30.15 17.33
C ASP A 22 -9.45 29.16 16.18
N VAL A 23 -9.55 27.85 16.43
CA VAL A 23 -9.43 26.86 15.35
C VAL A 23 -10.74 26.88 14.58
N GLN A 24 -10.75 27.59 13.46
CA GLN A 24 -11.90 27.71 12.59
C GLN A 24 -12.31 26.31 12.08
N GLU A 25 -13.58 25.94 12.31
CA GLU A 25 -14.15 24.68 11.85
C GLU A 25 -14.85 24.89 10.51
N PHE A 26 -14.58 24.00 9.55
CA PHE A 26 -15.14 24.04 8.20
C PHE A 26 -15.97 22.79 7.92
N THR A 27 -17.07 22.97 7.20
CA THR A 27 -17.99 21.91 6.76
C THR A 27 -17.69 21.47 5.32
N ALA A 28 -18.15 20.28 4.94
CA ALA A 28 -17.93 19.76 3.57
C ALA A 28 -18.54 20.66 2.50
N LYS A 29 -19.65 21.33 2.81
CA LYS A 29 -20.32 22.26 1.89
C LYS A 29 -19.52 23.53 1.65
N GLU A 30 -18.82 24.02 2.68
CA GLU A 30 -17.95 25.18 2.55
C GLU A 30 -16.73 24.83 1.71
N VAL A 31 -16.06 23.71 1.99
CA VAL A 31 -14.92 23.26 1.17
C VAL A 31 -15.34 22.99 -0.29
N ALA A 32 -16.49 22.36 -0.52
CA ALA A 32 -17.00 22.08 -1.86
C ALA A 32 -17.33 23.32 -2.70
N ALA A 33 -17.46 24.50 -2.09
CA ALA A 33 -17.65 25.76 -2.82
C ALA A 33 -16.35 26.24 -3.49
N HIS A 34 -15.19 25.79 -3.00
CA HIS A 34 -13.85 26.17 -3.47
C HIS A 34 -13.26 25.04 -4.34
N ASN A 35 -13.86 24.84 -5.51
CA ASN A 35 -13.58 23.72 -6.41
C ASN A 35 -13.02 24.14 -7.79
N THR A 36 -12.48 25.36 -7.91
CA THR A 36 -12.01 25.91 -9.19
C THR A 36 -10.51 26.14 -9.18
N ARG A 37 -9.90 26.34 -10.35
CA ARG A 37 -8.45 26.55 -10.48
C ARG A 37 -7.95 27.78 -9.72
N ASP A 38 -8.75 28.83 -9.66
CA ASP A 38 -8.39 30.09 -9.00
C ASP A 38 -8.91 30.17 -7.55
N ASP A 39 -9.59 29.11 -7.08
CA ASP A 39 -10.15 29.00 -5.74
C ASP A 39 -10.33 27.51 -5.37
N CYS A 40 -9.29 26.91 -4.77
CA CYS A 40 -9.13 25.48 -4.59
C CYS A 40 -8.81 25.12 -3.14
N TRP A 41 -9.79 24.55 -2.43
CA TRP A 41 -9.60 24.02 -1.09
C TRP A 41 -9.74 22.50 -1.08
N MET A 42 -9.10 21.85 -0.11
CA MET A 42 -9.20 20.40 0.05
C MET A 42 -9.08 19.97 1.50
N ILE A 43 -9.68 18.82 1.81
CA ILE A 43 -9.57 18.18 3.12
C ILE A 43 -8.48 17.10 3.03
N ILE A 44 -7.49 17.15 3.94
CA ILE A 44 -6.46 16.13 4.08
C ILE A 44 -6.33 15.77 5.56
N GLN A 45 -6.56 14.50 5.89
CA GLN A 45 -6.47 13.95 7.25
C GLN A 45 -7.31 14.73 8.29
N GLY A 46 -8.49 15.19 7.89
CA GLY A 46 -9.41 15.95 8.75
C GLY A 46 -9.03 17.41 9.00
N GLN A 47 -8.09 17.96 8.22
CA GLN A 47 -7.72 19.37 8.19
C GLN A 47 -8.06 19.98 6.83
N VAL A 48 -8.40 21.27 6.80
CA VAL A 48 -8.73 22.01 5.58
C VAL A 48 -7.56 22.89 5.17
N TYR A 49 -7.21 22.87 3.88
CA TYR A 49 -6.10 23.63 3.30
C TYR A 49 -6.56 24.44 2.08
N ASP A 50 -6.08 25.67 1.96
CA ASP A 50 -6.22 26.51 0.76
C ASP A 50 -4.96 26.38 -0.10
N VAL A 51 -5.03 25.52 -1.12
CA VAL A 51 -3.89 25.23 -2.00
C VAL A 51 -3.87 26.07 -3.26
N THR A 52 -4.75 27.08 -3.38
CA THR A 52 -4.91 27.92 -4.58
C THR A 52 -3.58 28.46 -5.11
N LYS A 53 -2.72 28.96 -4.21
CA LYS A 53 -1.41 29.53 -4.57
C LYS A 53 -0.36 28.46 -4.88
N TYR A 54 -0.58 27.22 -4.49
CA TYR A 54 0.36 26.11 -4.63
C TYR A 54 0.09 25.23 -5.86
N ILE A 55 -1.06 25.39 -6.53
CA ILE A 55 -1.49 24.56 -7.68
C ILE A 55 -0.40 24.43 -8.75
N HIS A 56 0.25 25.55 -9.10
CA HIS A 56 1.30 25.57 -10.12
C HIS A 56 2.66 25.08 -9.63
N ASP A 57 2.88 25.07 -8.32
CA ASP A 57 4.13 24.66 -7.68
C ASP A 57 4.12 23.19 -7.26
N HIS A 58 2.98 22.51 -7.43
CA HIS A 58 2.82 21.10 -7.07
C HIS A 58 3.57 20.18 -8.05
N PRO A 59 4.56 19.40 -7.58
CA PRO A 59 5.40 18.56 -8.44
C PRO A 59 4.63 17.42 -9.14
N GLY A 60 3.45 17.04 -8.63
CA GLY A 60 2.54 16.08 -9.28
C GLY A 60 1.70 16.68 -10.42
N GLY A 61 1.82 17.98 -10.68
CA GLY A 61 1.02 18.72 -11.65
C GLY A 61 -0.17 19.44 -11.02
N ALA A 62 -0.68 20.45 -11.72
CA ALA A 62 -1.86 21.22 -11.30
C ALA A 62 -3.14 20.37 -11.39
N ASP A 63 -3.24 19.53 -12.42
CA ASP A 63 -4.46 18.79 -12.75
C ASP A 63 -4.90 17.85 -11.62
N VAL A 64 -3.95 17.18 -10.95
CA VAL A 64 -4.25 16.27 -9.83
C VAL A 64 -4.81 17.01 -8.60
N LEU A 65 -4.48 18.28 -8.41
CA LEU A 65 -5.06 19.10 -7.34
C LEU A 65 -6.44 19.64 -7.74
N ILE A 66 -6.63 19.94 -9.02
CA ILE A 66 -7.92 20.42 -9.57
C ILE A 66 -8.96 19.28 -9.53
N ASP A 67 -8.57 18.05 -9.86
CA ASP A 67 -9.46 16.88 -9.83
C ASP A 67 -9.97 16.60 -8.40
N ALA A 68 -9.15 16.90 -7.39
CA ALA A 68 -9.46 16.73 -5.97
C ALA A 68 -9.97 18.03 -5.31
N ALA A 69 -10.19 19.10 -6.07
CA ALA A 69 -10.63 20.38 -5.54
C ALA A 69 -12.03 20.29 -4.94
N GLY A 70 -12.22 20.91 -3.78
CA GLY A 70 -13.47 20.91 -3.02
C GLY A 70 -13.82 19.58 -2.35
N GLN A 71 -12.90 18.60 -2.33
CA GLN A 71 -13.14 17.24 -1.86
C GLN A 71 -12.21 16.82 -0.71
N ASP A 72 -12.47 15.65 -0.13
CA ASP A 72 -11.53 14.98 0.79
C ASP A 72 -10.52 14.19 -0.04
N ALA A 73 -9.31 14.75 -0.14
CA ALA A 73 -8.19 14.25 -0.91
C ALA A 73 -7.24 13.37 -0.07
N THR A 74 -7.67 12.93 1.12
CA THR A 74 -6.79 12.17 2.04
C THR A 74 -6.27 10.89 1.41
N VAL A 75 -7.11 10.18 0.66
CA VAL A 75 -6.73 8.89 0.05
C VAL A 75 -5.74 9.11 -1.08
N GLU A 76 -6.00 10.09 -1.93
CA GLU A 76 -5.16 10.50 -3.04
C GLU A 76 -3.79 10.98 -2.53
N PHE A 77 -3.79 11.79 -1.46
CA PHE A 77 -2.59 12.28 -0.82
C PHE A 77 -1.74 11.15 -0.20
N ASP A 78 -2.36 10.24 0.55
CA ASP A 78 -1.67 9.11 1.17
C ASP A 78 -1.12 8.12 0.12
N ASN A 79 -1.90 7.85 -0.94
CA ASN A 79 -1.51 6.92 -2.01
C ASN A 79 -0.37 7.45 -2.89
N ALA A 80 -0.26 8.77 -3.04
CA ALA A 80 0.84 9.41 -3.77
C ALA A 80 2.20 9.27 -3.06
N GLY A 81 2.22 8.90 -1.77
CA GLY A 81 3.45 8.62 -1.04
C GLY A 81 4.30 9.87 -0.76
N HIS A 82 3.64 10.98 -0.42
CA HIS A 82 4.28 12.25 -0.11
C HIS A 82 5.33 12.15 1.00
N SER A 83 6.45 12.87 0.84
CA SER A 83 7.53 12.93 1.83
C SER A 83 7.20 13.86 3.00
N GLU A 84 8.00 13.82 4.08
CA GLU A 84 7.90 14.76 5.22
C GLU A 84 7.92 16.23 4.77
N ASP A 85 8.60 16.55 3.66
CA ASP A 85 8.65 17.91 3.08
C ASP A 85 7.27 18.41 2.63
N ALA A 86 6.41 17.52 2.14
CA ALA A 86 5.08 17.90 1.69
C ALA A 86 4.22 18.38 2.88
N PHE A 87 4.39 17.73 4.04
CA PHE A 87 3.73 18.14 5.28
C PHE A 87 4.27 19.49 5.82
N GLU A 88 5.57 19.76 5.67
CA GLU A 88 6.15 21.08 6.00
C GLU A 88 5.53 22.19 5.13
N ILE A 89 5.35 21.94 3.82
CA ILE A 89 4.77 22.90 2.88
C ILE A 89 3.28 23.11 3.16
N MET A 90 2.53 22.04 3.43
CA MET A 90 1.10 22.10 3.76
C MET A 90 0.78 22.98 4.98
N ALA A 91 1.69 23.06 5.95
CA ALA A 91 1.51 23.88 7.13
C ALA A 91 1.32 25.38 6.79
N GLU A 92 1.88 25.86 5.67
CA GLU A 92 1.72 27.24 5.19
C GLU A 92 0.30 27.52 4.66
N TYR A 93 -0.39 26.49 4.18
CA TYR A 93 -1.70 26.56 3.53
C TYR A 93 -2.85 26.11 4.43
N HIS A 94 -2.58 25.87 5.72
CA HIS A 94 -3.57 25.36 6.68
C HIS A 94 -4.59 26.43 7.06
N LEU A 95 -5.88 26.10 6.93
CA LEU A 95 -6.99 26.98 7.32
C LEU A 95 -7.59 26.60 8.67
N GLY A 96 -7.83 25.31 8.93
CA GLY A 96 -8.53 24.87 10.13
C GLY A 96 -8.95 23.41 10.12
N LYS A 97 -9.90 23.05 10.99
CA LYS A 97 -10.35 21.66 11.19
C LYS A 97 -11.62 21.35 10.41
N TYR A 98 -11.72 20.13 9.92
CA TYR A 98 -12.93 19.62 9.27
C TYR A 98 -13.92 19.07 10.30
N LYS A 99 -15.20 19.46 10.20
CA LYS A 99 -16.25 19.13 11.18
C LYS A 99 -16.88 17.72 11.02
N GLY A 100 -16.50 16.96 10.00
CA GLY A 100 -16.95 15.58 9.78
C GLY A 100 -15.91 14.56 10.17
N MET A 101 -16.08 13.84 11.29
CA MET A 101 -15.21 12.70 11.63
C MET A 101 -15.61 11.44 10.83
N PRO A 102 -14.64 10.61 10.41
CA PRO A 102 -13.77 9.90 11.35
C PRO A 102 -12.29 10.23 11.18
N THR A 103 -11.65 10.64 12.27
CA THR A 103 -10.18 10.64 12.37
C THR A 103 -9.70 9.20 12.30
N ARG A 104 -9.09 8.79 11.18
CA ARG A 104 -8.32 7.55 11.14
C ARG A 104 -7.05 7.79 11.95
N ASN A 105 -6.97 7.20 13.14
CA ASN A 105 -5.75 7.22 13.94
C ASN A 105 -4.58 6.74 13.08
N ALA A 106 -3.49 7.52 13.04
CA ALA A 106 -2.25 7.14 12.40
C ALA A 106 -1.88 5.70 12.80
N PRO A 107 -1.47 4.82 11.87
CA PRO A 107 -1.11 3.46 12.21
C PRO A 107 0.04 3.50 13.23
N LYS A 108 -0.23 3.00 14.45
CA LYS A 108 0.81 2.80 15.45
C LYS A 108 1.93 1.97 14.82
N PRO A 109 3.20 2.40 14.88
CA PRO A 109 4.28 1.60 14.36
C PRO A 109 4.21 0.23 15.04
N VAL A 110 4.11 -0.84 14.23
CA VAL A 110 4.25 -2.20 14.72
C VAL A 110 5.69 -2.33 15.22
N ILE A 111 5.89 -2.11 16.52
CA ILE A 111 7.12 -2.48 17.20
C ILE A 111 7.15 -4.00 17.15
N LEU A 112 7.85 -4.54 16.15
CA LEU A 112 8.33 -5.91 16.20
C LEU A 112 9.23 -5.99 17.43
N LYS A 113 8.69 -6.53 18.54
CA LYS A 113 9.49 -6.86 19.73
C LYS A 113 10.58 -7.82 19.26
N ALA A 114 11.80 -7.30 19.11
CA ALA A 114 12.98 -8.11 18.89
C ALA A 114 13.04 -9.14 20.02
N LYS A 115 13.10 -10.42 19.66
CA LYS A 115 13.35 -11.52 20.59
C LYS A 115 14.62 -11.18 21.38
N ALA A 116 14.50 -11.17 22.71
CA ALA A 116 15.61 -10.86 23.61
C ALA A 116 16.84 -11.72 23.25
N ALA A 117 17.98 -11.06 23.03
CA ALA A 117 19.24 -11.75 22.90
C ALA A 117 19.59 -12.42 24.23
N LEU A 118 20.08 -13.67 24.17
CA LEU A 118 20.67 -14.37 25.31
C LEU A 118 21.79 -13.52 25.94
N PRO A 119 22.00 -13.60 27.26
CA PRO A 119 23.02 -12.82 27.95
C PRO A 119 24.42 -13.25 27.46
N THR A 120 25.13 -12.34 26.82
CA THR A 120 26.54 -12.51 26.53
C THR A 120 27.35 -12.32 27.80
N ALA A 121 28.18 -13.32 28.08
CA ALA A 121 29.06 -13.40 29.23
C ALA A 121 30.03 -12.21 29.32
N SER A 122 30.29 -11.81 30.57
CA SER A 122 31.21 -10.74 30.99
C SER A 122 32.63 -10.89 30.45
N SER A 123 33.23 -9.75 30.09
CA SER A 123 34.64 -9.57 29.71
C SER A 123 35.65 -10.17 30.70
N PRO A 124 36.79 -10.72 30.26
CA PRO A 124 37.87 -11.10 31.16
C PRO A 124 38.62 -9.84 31.65
N ARG A 125 38.66 -9.67 32.97
CA ARG A 125 39.51 -8.68 33.65
C ARG A 125 40.99 -9.06 33.52
N SER A 126 41.79 -8.00 33.50
CA SER A 126 43.26 -7.94 33.42
C SER A 126 44.02 -9.02 34.20
N LEU A 127 44.92 -9.69 33.47
CA LEU A 127 45.99 -10.53 33.97
C LEU A 127 47.14 -9.64 34.49
N ALA A 128 46.99 -9.12 35.71
CA ALA A 128 48.05 -8.41 36.43
C ALA A 128 47.78 -8.44 37.94
N SER A 129 47.92 -9.62 38.56
CA SER A 129 48.26 -9.82 39.98
C SER A 129 48.05 -11.29 40.32
N LYS A 130 49.15 -12.03 40.51
CA LYS A 130 49.28 -13.24 41.37
C LYS A 130 50.66 -13.89 41.21
N THR A 131 51.72 -13.11 41.33
CA THR A 131 53.11 -13.57 41.54
C THR A 131 53.42 -13.81 43.02
N ALA A 132 52.47 -14.31 43.82
CA ALA A 132 52.65 -14.52 45.26
C ALA A 132 52.25 -15.92 45.76
N GLY A 133 51.86 -16.86 44.88
CA GLY A 133 51.32 -18.17 45.26
C GLY A 133 52.27 -19.37 45.09
N ALA A 134 53.55 -19.14 44.76
CA ALA A 134 54.50 -20.21 44.43
C ALA A 134 55.31 -20.75 45.64
N LEU A 135 55.23 -20.10 46.81
CA LEU A 135 55.99 -20.49 48.01
C LEU A 135 55.22 -21.35 49.02
N ALA A 136 53.92 -21.64 48.80
CA ALA A 136 53.09 -22.40 49.73
C ALA A 136 52.92 -23.89 49.38
N ILE A 137 53.47 -24.36 48.25
CA ILE A 137 53.29 -25.75 47.78
C ILE A 137 54.41 -26.70 48.26
N LEU A 138 55.53 -26.16 48.74
CA LEU A 138 56.67 -26.98 49.23
C LEU A 138 56.47 -27.52 50.66
N SER A 139 55.58 -26.93 51.47
CA SER A 139 55.30 -27.40 52.83
C SER A 139 54.15 -28.41 52.92
N LEU A 140 53.23 -28.46 51.94
CA LEU A 140 52.14 -29.45 51.90
C LEU A 140 52.53 -30.80 51.28
N GLY A 141 53.65 -30.88 50.55
CA GLY A 141 54.13 -32.13 49.94
C GLY A 141 54.71 -33.14 50.94
N ALA A 142 55.26 -32.67 52.06
CA ALA A 142 55.85 -33.53 53.10
C ALA A 142 54.76 -34.26 53.92
N ASP A 143 53.63 -33.61 54.19
CA ASP A 143 52.51 -34.20 54.95
C ASP A 143 51.71 -35.22 54.14
N ILE A 144 51.57 -35.01 52.82
CA ILE A 144 50.88 -35.97 51.93
C ILE A 144 51.74 -37.24 51.73
N ALA A 145 53.07 -37.12 51.69
CA ALA A 145 53.97 -38.28 51.64
C ALA A 145 53.99 -39.07 52.97
N TYR A 146 53.93 -38.38 54.12
CA TYR A 146 53.83 -39.00 55.44
C TYR A 146 52.50 -39.75 55.63
N GLN A 147 51.37 -39.13 55.26
CA GLN A 147 50.05 -39.77 55.36
C GLN A 147 49.82 -40.90 54.33
N ALA A 148 50.43 -40.83 53.14
CA ALA A 148 50.38 -41.93 52.16
C ALA A 148 51.19 -43.16 52.61
N SER A 149 52.28 -42.96 53.37
CA SER A 149 53.07 -44.07 53.94
C SER A 149 52.37 -44.82 55.08
N CYS A 150 51.37 -44.22 55.72
CA CYS A 150 50.60 -44.83 56.81
C CYS A 150 49.25 -45.44 56.38
N ARG A 151 48.86 -45.35 55.09
CA ARG A 151 47.57 -45.86 54.58
C ARG A 151 47.65 -46.96 53.51
N LEU A 152 48.84 -47.50 53.24
CA LEU A 152 49.01 -48.72 52.44
C LEU A 152 49.38 -49.89 53.35
N HIS A 153 48.50 -50.90 53.40
CA HIS A 153 48.80 -52.21 53.98
C HIS A 153 49.93 -52.86 53.17
N VAL A 154 51.18 -52.74 53.63
CA VAL A 154 52.33 -53.41 53.03
C VAL A 154 52.47 -54.78 53.70
N PRO A 155 52.46 -55.90 52.96
CA PRO A 155 52.71 -57.21 53.54
C PRO A 155 54.12 -57.25 54.15
N SER A 156 54.23 -57.75 55.37
CA SER A 156 55.39 -57.61 56.28
C SER A 156 56.64 -58.42 55.90
N ALA A 157 56.89 -58.66 54.62
CA ALA A 157 57.97 -59.54 54.14
C ALA A 157 59.05 -58.84 53.28
N LEU A 158 59.01 -57.50 53.13
CA LEU A 158 60.02 -56.79 52.33
C LEU A 158 60.40 -55.39 52.88
N LEU A 159 60.60 -55.30 54.20
CA LEU A 159 61.25 -54.14 54.83
C LEU A 159 62.54 -54.61 55.55
N PRO A 160 63.70 -54.69 54.87
CA PRO A 160 64.95 -54.75 55.60
C PRO A 160 65.22 -53.36 56.19
N LYS A 161 64.89 -53.19 57.47
CA LYS A 161 65.46 -52.22 58.42
C LYS A 161 65.79 -50.81 57.87
N LEU A 162 64.85 -50.12 57.22
CA LEU A 162 64.91 -48.65 57.10
C LEU A 162 64.33 -48.03 58.38
N ARG A 163 65.08 -48.15 59.49
CA ARG A 163 64.93 -47.22 60.62
C ARG A 163 65.38 -45.86 60.07
N LEU A 164 64.44 -45.00 59.70
CA LEU A 164 64.72 -43.59 59.43
C LEU A 164 65.34 -42.98 60.69
N ARG A 165 66.67 -43.02 60.69
CA ARG A 165 67.57 -42.36 61.63
C ARG A 165 67.40 -40.85 61.41
N ARG A 166 67.52 -40.08 62.49
CA ARG A 166 67.38 -38.60 62.44
C ARG A 166 68.28 -38.01 61.32
N PRO A 167 67.91 -36.87 60.73
CA PRO A 167 68.43 -36.40 59.43
C PRO A 167 69.93 -36.04 59.40
N THR A 168 70.63 -36.22 60.51
CA THR A 168 72.04 -35.87 60.69
C THR A 168 73.00 -37.06 60.51
N GLU A 169 72.51 -38.27 60.21
CA GLU A 169 73.34 -39.48 60.04
C GLU A 169 72.96 -40.34 58.82
N LEU A 170 72.51 -39.73 57.70
CA LEU A 170 72.37 -40.44 56.41
C LEU A 170 73.65 -40.27 55.56
N GLY A 171 74.22 -41.40 55.10
CA GLY A 171 75.39 -41.39 54.22
C GLY A 171 75.08 -40.82 52.84
N PHE A 172 76.09 -40.27 52.16
CA PHE A 172 75.94 -39.58 50.86
C PHE A 172 75.15 -40.39 49.82
N ILE A 173 75.41 -41.70 49.72
CA ILE A 173 74.76 -42.56 48.73
C ILE A 173 73.26 -42.76 49.05
N GLU A 174 72.91 -42.92 50.33
CA GLU A 174 71.51 -43.04 50.75
C GLU A 174 70.76 -41.73 50.57
N GLY A 175 71.39 -40.60 50.91
CA GLY A 175 70.84 -39.27 50.65
C GLY A 175 70.63 -39.00 49.16
N PHE A 176 71.59 -39.42 48.31
CA PHE A 176 71.48 -39.29 46.86
C PHE A 176 70.37 -40.17 46.27
N ALA A 177 70.21 -41.40 46.78
CA ALA A 177 69.14 -42.30 46.37
C ALA A 177 67.75 -41.74 46.74
N VAL A 178 67.60 -41.16 47.94
CA VAL A 178 66.34 -40.51 48.35
C VAL A 178 66.09 -39.26 47.52
N ALA A 179 67.10 -38.41 47.31
CA ALA A 179 66.97 -37.20 46.50
C ALA A 179 66.57 -37.51 45.06
N THR A 180 67.18 -38.52 44.42
CA THR A 180 66.84 -38.95 43.06
C THR A 180 65.43 -39.52 42.96
N ALA A 181 64.98 -40.30 43.95
CA ALA A 181 63.60 -40.79 44.01
C ALA A 181 62.58 -39.63 44.13
N VAL A 182 62.84 -38.66 45.00
CA VAL A 182 61.99 -37.46 45.14
C VAL A 182 61.98 -36.63 43.85
N PHE A 183 63.14 -36.46 43.22
CA PHE A 183 63.24 -35.71 41.97
C PHE A 183 62.52 -36.41 40.81
N ALA A 184 62.59 -37.74 40.74
CA ALA A 184 61.88 -38.53 39.73
C ALA A 184 60.36 -38.38 39.86
N VAL A 185 59.83 -38.44 41.09
CA VAL A 185 58.40 -38.24 41.34
C VAL A 185 57.98 -36.80 41.03
N ALA A 186 58.76 -35.80 41.47
CA ALA A 186 58.48 -34.40 41.16
C ALA A 186 58.49 -34.14 39.64
N SER A 187 59.47 -34.71 38.93
CA SER A 187 59.60 -34.59 37.47
C SER A 187 58.45 -35.27 36.74
N ALA A 188 57.97 -36.41 37.23
CA ALA A 188 56.80 -37.10 36.65
C ALA A 188 55.52 -36.28 36.83
N VAL A 189 55.31 -35.67 38.01
CA VAL A 189 54.14 -34.82 38.28
C VAL A 189 54.18 -33.53 37.46
N VAL A 190 55.34 -32.87 37.39
CA VAL A 190 55.54 -31.67 36.57
C VAL A 190 55.33 -32.00 35.09
N SER A 191 55.90 -33.10 34.60
CA SER A 191 55.73 -33.55 33.21
C SER A 191 54.27 -33.84 32.89
N LYS A 192 53.53 -34.52 33.77
CA LYS A 192 52.10 -34.82 33.55
C LYS A 192 51.24 -33.54 33.56
N LYS A 193 51.51 -32.61 34.47
CA LYS A 193 50.83 -31.31 34.47
C LYS A 193 51.19 -30.46 33.26
N LEU A 194 52.45 -30.47 32.82
CA LEU A 194 52.92 -29.75 31.65
C LEU A 194 52.31 -30.34 30.37
N ALA A 195 52.22 -31.67 30.26
CA ALA A 195 51.56 -32.36 29.16
C ALA A 195 50.07 -32.03 29.07
N ALA A 196 49.37 -31.93 30.20
CA ALA A 196 47.98 -31.47 30.26
C ALA A 196 47.83 -29.98 29.89
N LEU A 197 48.75 -29.12 30.35
CA LEU A 197 48.75 -27.67 30.04
C LEU A 197 49.05 -27.40 28.57
N LEU A 198 49.87 -28.23 27.94
CA LEU A 198 50.24 -28.14 26.53
C LEU A 198 49.35 -28.99 25.61
N HIS A 199 48.29 -29.61 26.16
CA HIS A 199 47.33 -30.45 25.43
C HIS A 199 47.96 -31.59 24.60
N PHE A 200 49.06 -32.18 25.08
CA PHE A 200 49.78 -33.23 24.34
C PHE A 200 49.03 -34.57 24.27
N GLU A 201 48.13 -34.89 25.21
CA GLU A 201 47.45 -36.20 25.26
C GLU A 201 46.27 -36.32 24.27
N GLU A 202 45.67 -35.21 23.80
CA GLU A 202 44.53 -35.25 22.86
C GLU A 202 44.89 -34.86 21.41
N ALA A 203 46.11 -34.36 21.18
CA ALA A 203 46.55 -33.91 19.86
C ALA A 203 47.81 -34.68 19.45
N GLY A 204 47.64 -35.78 18.72
CA GLY A 204 48.75 -36.49 18.08
C GLY A 204 49.59 -35.54 17.21
N PHE A 205 50.90 -35.81 17.14
CA PHE A 205 51.97 -35.00 16.52
C PHE A 205 51.72 -34.49 15.09
N MET A 206 50.62 -34.89 14.44
CA MET A 206 50.25 -34.54 13.05
C MET A 206 49.11 -33.50 12.93
N ARG A 207 48.51 -33.01 14.03
CA ARG A 207 47.50 -31.95 13.93
C ARG A 207 48.15 -30.56 13.96
N HIS A 208 48.08 -29.86 12.82
CA HIS A 208 48.52 -28.47 12.72
C HIS A 208 47.70 -27.59 13.67
N ALA A 209 48.35 -26.58 14.28
CA ALA A 209 47.69 -25.64 15.18
C ALA A 209 46.43 -25.06 14.52
N PRO A 210 45.28 -24.98 15.21
CA PRO A 210 44.07 -24.43 14.63
C PRO A 210 44.34 -22.99 14.22
N HIS A 211 44.23 -22.72 12.91
CA HIS A 211 44.42 -21.38 12.36
C HIS A 211 43.43 -20.42 13.01
N LYS A 212 43.91 -19.63 13.98
CA LYS A 212 43.11 -18.63 14.68
C LYS A 212 42.91 -17.48 13.71
N LYS A 213 41.79 -17.47 12.99
CA LYS A 213 41.40 -16.37 12.11
C LYS A 213 41.44 -15.09 12.93
N ILE A 214 42.39 -14.20 12.64
CA ILE A 214 42.40 -12.85 13.21
C ILE A 214 41.04 -12.24 12.85
N PRO A 215 40.22 -11.80 13.82
CA PRO A 215 38.96 -11.15 13.49
C PRO A 215 39.30 -9.96 12.61
N ARG A 216 38.82 -9.99 11.36
CA ARG A 216 38.98 -8.86 10.45
C ARG A 216 38.36 -7.66 11.15
N ILE A 217 39.17 -6.63 11.42
CA ILE A 217 38.65 -5.34 11.86
C ILE A 217 37.65 -4.92 10.78
N ALA A 218 36.37 -4.82 11.15
CA ALA A 218 35.34 -4.39 10.23
C ALA A 218 35.69 -2.96 9.82
N LYS A 219 36.19 -2.78 8.59
CA LYS A 219 36.40 -1.45 8.04
C LYS A 219 35.03 -0.77 8.03
N PRO A 220 34.86 0.41 8.66
CA PRO A 220 33.61 1.14 8.59
C PRO A 220 33.32 1.41 7.11
N ASN A 221 32.10 1.10 6.67
CA ASN A 221 31.70 1.33 5.29
C ASN A 221 31.75 2.86 5.04
N PRO A 222 32.62 3.36 4.13
CA PRO A 222 32.74 4.80 3.90
C PRO A 222 31.40 5.43 3.50
N LEU A 223 30.51 4.66 2.85
CA LEU A 223 29.19 5.12 2.43
C LEU A 223 28.20 5.35 3.58
N LEU A 224 28.46 4.82 4.79
CA LEU A 224 27.59 4.93 5.96
C LEU A 224 28.17 5.80 7.07
N GLN A 225 29.24 6.54 6.79
CA GLN A 225 29.83 7.46 7.75
C GLN A 225 28.95 8.69 7.93
N ARG A 226 28.85 9.17 9.18
CA ARG A 226 28.30 10.50 9.44
C ARG A 226 29.26 11.52 8.84
N GLY A 227 28.72 12.50 8.13
CA GLY A 227 29.51 13.54 7.48
C GLY A 227 29.08 14.92 7.92
N TRP A 228 29.33 15.90 7.05
CA TRP A 228 29.15 17.32 7.32
C TRP A 228 27.68 17.78 7.37
N LEU A 229 26.80 17.15 6.58
CA LEU A 229 25.39 17.56 6.50
C LEU A 229 24.63 17.35 7.82
N ASP A 230 23.83 18.35 8.21
CA ASP A 230 22.87 18.30 9.32
C ASP A 230 21.41 18.33 8.80
N SER A 231 20.57 17.40 9.29
CA SER A 231 19.18 17.27 8.85
C SER A 231 18.30 18.45 9.31
N THR A 232 18.73 19.15 10.35
CA THR A 232 17.96 20.23 10.99
C THR A 232 18.44 21.60 10.54
N ASN A 233 19.73 21.86 10.61
CA ASN A 233 20.30 23.17 10.36
C ASN A 233 20.80 23.32 8.92
N TYR A 234 20.57 24.49 8.33
CA TYR A 234 21.17 24.86 7.06
C TYR A 234 22.60 25.36 7.28
N ALA A 235 23.51 24.98 6.39
CA ALA A 235 24.88 25.44 6.39
C ALA A 235 25.32 25.87 4.97
N PRO A 236 26.08 26.96 4.84
CA PRO A 236 26.52 27.49 3.53
C PRO A 236 27.65 26.64 2.95
N LEU A 237 27.62 26.44 1.62
CA LEU A 237 28.75 25.91 0.84
C LEU A 237 29.02 26.81 -0.37
N PRO A 238 30.29 27.15 -0.65
CA PRO A 238 30.66 27.97 -1.80
C PRO A 238 30.62 27.16 -3.09
N LEU A 239 30.09 27.76 -4.15
CA LEU A 239 30.12 27.22 -5.51
C LEU A 239 31.53 27.37 -6.11
N VAL A 240 32.14 26.25 -6.50
CA VAL A 240 33.51 26.20 -7.06
C VAL A 240 33.49 26.10 -8.57
N ALA A 241 32.54 25.36 -9.14
CA ALA A 241 32.43 25.22 -10.58
C ALA A 241 30.98 25.17 -11.04
N LYS A 242 30.72 25.80 -12.19
CA LYS A 242 29.43 25.78 -12.88
C LYS A 242 29.67 25.53 -14.35
N GLU A 243 29.17 24.40 -14.84
CA GLU A 243 29.34 23.98 -16.23
C GLU A 243 27.98 23.74 -16.90
N LEU A 244 27.82 24.21 -18.12
CA LEU A 244 26.63 23.94 -18.93
C LEU A 244 26.81 22.60 -19.66
N LEU A 245 25.95 21.62 -19.36
CA LEU A 245 26.00 20.28 -19.98
C LEU A 245 25.08 20.16 -21.20
N ALA A 246 23.89 20.75 -21.13
CA ALA A 246 22.88 20.74 -22.18
C ALA A 246 21.99 22.00 -22.05
N PRO A 247 21.09 22.32 -23.01
CA PRO A 247 20.20 23.47 -22.90
C PRO A 247 19.44 23.47 -21.56
N SER A 248 19.73 24.47 -20.72
CA SER A 248 19.19 24.62 -19.37
C SER A 248 19.55 23.49 -18.39
N VAL A 249 20.64 22.74 -18.59
CA VAL A 249 21.14 21.74 -17.64
C VAL A 249 22.56 22.11 -17.21
N TYR A 250 22.75 22.28 -15.90
CA TYR A 250 24.01 22.71 -15.31
C TYR A 250 24.56 21.67 -14.35
N ARG A 251 25.88 21.46 -14.38
CA ARG A 251 26.64 20.81 -13.31
C ARG A 251 27.17 21.88 -12.36
N LEU A 252 26.78 21.79 -11.09
CA LEU A 252 27.17 22.69 -10.01
C LEU A 252 28.01 21.91 -9.00
N ALA A 253 29.25 22.33 -8.77
CA ALA A 253 30.15 21.70 -7.81
C ALA A 253 30.45 22.66 -6.65
N PHE A 254 30.22 22.20 -5.43
CA PHE A 254 30.39 22.96 -4.19
C PHE A 254 31.51 22.35 -3.35
N ALA A 255 32.36 23.19 -2.75
CA ALA A 255 33.43 22.72 -1.87
C ALA A 255 32.92 22.50 -0.45
N LEU A 256 33.23 21.34 0.12
CA LEU A 256 33.08 21.09 1.56
C LEU A 256 34.22 21.80 2.33
N PRO A 257 34.10 21.98 3.66
CA PRO A 257 35.09 22.75 4.44
C PRO A 257 36.54 22.26 4.33
N THR A 258 36.75 20.97 4.05
CA THR A 258 38.09 20.41 3.78
C THR A 258 38.00 19.40 2.64
N ASN A 259 39.09 19.23 1.91
CA ASN A 259 39.21 18.25 0.81
C ASN A 259 39.11 16.78 1.27
N THR A 260 39.07 16.54 2.58
CA THR A 260 38.91 15.21 3.19
C THR A 260 37.55 15.02 3.85
N THR A 261 36.70 16.04 3.88
CA THR A 261 35.40 15.98 4.55
C THR A 261 34.47 15.04 3.78
N VAL A 262 33.82 14.14 4.51
CA VAL A 262 32.76 13.28 3.97
C VAL A 262 31.44 14.06 3.98
N LEU A 263 30.70 14.03 2.87
CA LEU A 263 29.41 14.71 2.74
C LEU A 263 28.40 14.26 3.81
N GLY A 264 28.27 12.95 4.03
CA GLY A 264 27.39 12.38 5.04
C GLY A 264 25.97 12.12 4.54
N LEU A 265 25.81 11.83 3.25
CA LEU A 265 24.52 11.57 2.61
C LEU A 265 24.36 10.05 2.31
N PRO A 266 23.55 9.32 3.10
CA PRO A 266 23.26 7.92 2.82
C PRO A 266 22.49 7.71 1.51
N ILE A 267 22.64 6.52 0.92
CA ILE A 267 21.93 6.13 -0.31
C ILE A 267 20.41 6.18 -0.07
N GLY A 268 19.68 6.80 -1.00
CA GLY A 268 18.23 6.99 -0.92
C GLY A 268 17.79 8.28 -0.23
N GLN A 269 18.74 9.13 0.16
CA GLN A 269 18.49 10.43 0.78
C GLN A 269 19.00 11.58 -0.10
N HIS A 270 18.49 12.78 0.14
CA HIS A 270 18.72 14.00 -0.64
C HIS A 270 19.18 15.17 0.25
N VAL A 271 19.67 16.24 -0.38
CA VAL A 271 19.98 17.52 0.26
C VAL A 271 18.89 18.53 -0.08
N ALA A 272 18.55 19.43 0.83
CA ALA A 272 17.65 20.55 0.55
C ALA A 272 18.43 21.85 0.42
N ILE A 273 18.14 22.60 -0.65
CA ILE A 273 18.66 23.94 -0.90
C ILE A 273 17.60 24.94 -0.49
N LYS A 274 18.00 26.00 0.22
CA LYS A 274 17.14 27.13 0.58
C LYS A 274 17.70 28.41 -0.01
N ALA A 275 16.81 29.23 -0.60
CA ALA A 275 17.11 30.58 -1.05
C ALA A 275 15.95 31.52 -0.71
N GLU A 276 16.26 32.81 -0.59
CA GLU A 276 15.26 33.86 -0.47
C GLU A 276 15.13 34.58 -1.82
N ILE A 277 13.93 34.59 -2.38
CA ILE A 277 13.64 35.12 -3.71
C ILE A 277 12.41 36.01 -3.58
N ASP A 278 12.56 37.29 -3.93
CA ASP A 278 11.48 38.28 -3.86
C ASP A 278 10.79 38.35 -2.46
N GLY A 279 11.58 38.19 -1.39
CA GLY A 279 11.10 38.19 0.01
C GLY A 279 10.39 36.90 0.45
N LYS A 280 10.36 35.86 -0.40
CA LYS A 280 9.83 34.54 -0.07
C LYS A 280 10.96 33.52 0.06
N VAL A 281 10.89 32.71 1.11
CA VAL A 281 11.83 31.62 1.35
C VAL A 281 11.39 30.39 0.55
N VAL A 282 12.19 30.01 -0.44
CA VAL A 282 11.94 28.82 -1.26
C VAL A 282 12.97 27.74 -0.91
N SER A 283 12.48 26.55 -0.56
CA SER A 283 13.32 25.37 -0.31
C SER A 283 12.94 24.23 -1.26
N ARG A 284 13.92 23.54 -1.83
CA ARG A 284 13.70 22.34 -2.66
C ARG A 284 14.78 21.29 -2.41
N SER A 285 14.39 20.02 -2.52
CA SER A 285 15.25 18.85 -2.32
C SER A 285 15.87 18.40 -3.65
N TYR A 286 17.17 18.11 -3.64
CA TYR A 286 17.97 17.64 -4.77
C TYR A 286 18.78 16.41 -4.37
N THR A 287 18.94 15.48 -5.31
CA THR A 287 19.81 14.30 -5.13
C THR A 287 21.16 14.58 -5.78
N PRO A 288 22.27 14.64 -5.01
CA PRO A 288 23.59 14.84 -5.56
C PRO A 288 24.04 13.68 -6.45
N THR A 289 24.89 13.99 -7.43
CA THR A 289 25.63 12.99 -8.21
C THR A 289 26.87 12.51 -7.46
N SER A 290 27.43 13.34 -6.58
CA SER A 290 28.50 12.98 -5.66
C SER A 290 28.01 12.07 -4.53
N ASN A 291 28.85 11.16 -4.06
CA ASN A 291 28.58 10.25 -2.95
C ASN A 291 29.61 10.40 -1.81
N ASN A 292 29.44 9.67 -0.70
CA ASN A 292 30.34 9.76 0.47
C ASN A 292 31.80 9.32 0.21
N ALA A 293 32.10 8.69 -0.93
CA ALA A 293 33.47 8.41 -1.36
C ALA A 293 34.13 9.62 -2.05
N ASP A 294 33.34 10.57 -2.56
CA ASP A 294 33.81 11.79 -3.20
C ASP A 294 34.10 12.84 -2.12
N LEU A 295 35.29 12.75 -1.54
CA LEU A 295 35.69 13.60 -0.41
C LEU A 295 35.83 15.07 -0.86
N GLY A 296 35.38 15.97 0.01
CA GLY A 296 35.62 17.40 -0.17
C GLY A 296 34.70 18.12 -1.18
N THR A 297 33.82 17.40 -1.86
CA THR A 297 32.96 17.98 -2.91
C THR A 297 31.50 17.54 -2.77
N LEU A 298 30.59 18.42 -3.18
CA LEU A 298 29.17 18.14 -3.39
C LEU A 298 28.83 18.55 -4.82
N GLU A 299 28.40 17.60 -5.64
CA GLU A 299 28.05 17.85 -7.05
C GLU A 299 26.55 17.62 -7.30
N LEU A 300 25.94 18.57 -7.99
CA LEU A 300 24.56 18.50 -8.46
C LEU A 300 24.52 18.65 -9.99
N VAL A 301 23.67 17.86 -10.63
CA VAL A 301 23.25 18.10 -12.01
C VAL A 301 21.80 18.54 -11.99
N VAL A 302 21.56 19.81 -12.31
CA VAL A 302 20.25 20.45 -12.18
C VAL A 302 19.79 20.97 -13.53
N ARG A 303 18.56 20.61 -13.91
CA ARG A 303 17.86 21.28 -15.00
C ARG A 303 17.19 22.55 -14.48
N CYS A 304 17.56 23.68 -15.05
CA CYS A 304 16.95 24.96 -14.76
C CYS A 304 15.75 25.20 -15.67
N TYR A 305 14.62 25.55 -15.08
CA TYR A 305 13.41 25.91 -15.80
C TYR A 305 13.25 27.42 -15.71
N PRO A 306 13.03 28.16 -16.82
CA PRO A 306 12.94 29.62 -16.79
C PRO A 306 11.93 30.16 -15.77
N ASP A 307 10.77 29.50 -15.68
CA ASP A 307 9.70 29.88 -14.75
C ASP A 307 9.88 29.32 -13.34
N GLY A 308 10.87 28.46 -13.13
CA GLY A 308 11.12 27.82 -11.84
C GLY A 308 11.64 28.81 -10.81
N ALA A 309 10.94 28.95 -9.68
CA ALA A 309 11.32 29.87 -8.60
C ALA A 309 12.77 29.65 -8.14
N LEU A 310 13.15 28.43 -7.73
CA LEU A 310 14.51 28.15 -7.27
C LEU A 310 15.49 27.88 -8.43
N THR A 311 15.06 27.18 -9.48
CA THR A 311 16.00 26.74 -10.53
C THR A 311 16.28 27.82 -11.57
N GLY A 312 15.25 28.51 -12.05
CA GLY A 312 15.35 29.60 -13.02
C GLY A 312 15.85 30.89 -12.40
N ARG A 313 15.21 31.36 -11.33
CA ARG A 313 15.52 32.68 -10.76
C ARG A 313 16.75 32.72 -9.84
N TYR A 314 17.17 31.58 -9.29
CA TYR A 314 18.30 31.51 -8.36
C TYR A 314 19.45 30.66 -8.91
N LEU A 315 19.29 29.33 -9.04
CA LEU A 315 20.40 28.44 -9.42
C LEU A 315 20.99 28.73 -10.81
N ALA A 316 20.16 29.11 -11.80
CA ALA A 316 20.63 29.48 -13.13
C ALA A 316 21.49 30.75 -13.14
N HIS A 317 21.34 31.63 -12.13
CA HIS A 317 22.07 32.89 -12.03
C HIS A 317 23.26 32.87 -11.07
N LEU A 318 23.45 31.78 -10.31
CA LEU A 318 24.61 31.62 -9.42
C LEU A 318 25.95 31.80 -10.16
N GLN A 319 26.88 32.50 -9.52
CA GLN A 319 28.25 32.71 -9.94
C GLN A 319 29.22 31.92 -9.07
N VAL A 320 30.39 31.58 -9.63
CA VAL A 320 31.44 30.90 -8.87
C VAL A 320 31.88 31.80 -7.72
N GLY A 321 31.90 31.25 -6.50
CA GLY A 321 32.13 31.98 -5.26
C GLY A 321 30.88 32.21 -4.42
N ASP A 322 29.69 32.12 -5.00
CA ASP A 322 28.43 32.30 -4.26
C ASP A 322 28.22 31.19 -3.24
N GLU A 323 27.69 31.55 -2.06
CA GLU A 323 27.34 30.60 -1.02
C GLU A 323 25.89 30.13 -1.15
N VAL A 324 25.69 28.83 -1.06
CA VAL A 324 24.37 28.20 -1.13
C VAL A 324 24.10 27.44 0.17
N LEU A 325 22.90 27.64 0.73
CA LEU A 325 22.49 27.00 1.98
C LEU A 325 21.99 25.58 1.74
N PHE A 326 22.67 24.61 2.35
CA PHE A 326 22.34 23.18 2.30
C PHE A 326 21.92 22.64 3.66
N ARG A 327 20.93 21.75 3.67
CA ARG A 327 20.66 20.83 4.79
C ARG A 327 20.48 19.40 4.30
N GLY A 328 20.64 18.42 5.18
CA GLY A 328 20.45 17.01 4.87
C GLY A 328 21.13 16.11 5.90
N PRO A 329 20.97 14.79 5.87
CA PRO A 329 20.25 14.03 4.88
C PRO A 329 18.74 14.06 5.08
N LYS A 330 17.97 14.28 4.00
CA LYS A 330 16.50 14.21 3.97
C LYS A 330 16.00 12.99 3.19
N GLY A 331 14.82 12.49 3.55
CA GLY A 331 14.18 11.35 2.88
C GLY A 331 13.94 10.14 3.78
N ALA A 332 12.81 9.45 3.55
CA ALA A 332 12.30 8.37 4.39
C ALA A 332 13.01 7.02 4.18
N MET A 333 13.62 6.80 3.01
CA MET A 333 14.19 5.50 2.65
C MET A 333 15.51 5.23 3.36
N ARG A 334 15.57 4.17 4.17
CA ARG A 334 16.78 3.73 4.87
C ARG A 334 17.05 2.26 4.60
N TYR A 335 17.99 1.98 3.72
CA TYR A 335 18.37 0.61 3.38
C TYR A 335 19.01 -0.11 4.58
N ARG A 336 18.57 -1.35 4.83
CA ARG A 336 19.17 -2.25 5.82
C ARG A 336 19.71 -3.49 5.14
N ARG A 337 20.80 -4.05 5.68
CA ARG A 337 21.36 -5.30 5.16
C ARG A 337 20.31 -6.42 5.24
N GLY A 338 20.04 -7.07 4.11
CA GLY A 338 19.05 -8.15 4.01
C GLY A 338 17.60 -7.71 3.82
N MET A 339 17.33 -6.41 3.62
CA MET A 339 15.97 -5.89 3.40
C MET A 339 15.29 -6.49 2.16
N CYS A 340 16.04 -6.72 1.09
CA CYS A 340 15.54 -7.33 -0.15
C CYS A 340 16.68 -8.10 -0.85
N ARG A 341 16.33 -9.10 -1.66
CA ARG A 341 17.31 -9.89 -2.44
C ARG A 341 17.73 -9.20 -3.74
N ARG A 342 16.84 -8.38 -4.30
CA ARG A 342 17.03 -7.60 -5.53
C ARG A 342 16.31 -6.26 -5.35
N ILE A 343 16.93 -5.18 -5.82
CA ILE A 343 16.33 -3.85 -5.92
C ILE A 343 16.11 -3.59 -7.41
N GLY A 344 14.87 -3.30 -7.79
CA GLY A 344 14.55 -2.79 -9.12
C GLY A 344 14.45 -1.28 -9.08
N MET A 345 15.08 -0.59 -10.04
CA MET A 345 14.86 0.83 -10.27
C MET A 345 14.01 0.95 -11.53
N GLN A 346 12.81 1.51 -11.39
CA GLN A 346 11.97 1.81 -12.54
C GLN A 346 12.27 3.25 -12.95
N LEU A 347 13.07 3.39 -14.01
CA LEU A 347 13.35 4.70 -14.59
C LEU A 347 12.18 5.06 -15.50
N ALA A 348 11.33 5.98 -15.05
CA ALA A 348 10.39 6.65 -15.94
C ALA A 348 11.19 7.66 -16.77
N ILE A 349 11.80 7.17 -17.86
CA ILE A 349 12.26 8.07 -18.92
C ILE A 349 10.97 8.60 -19.54
N LEU A 350 10.56 9.82 -19.19
CA LEU A 350 9.68 10.59 -20.07
C LEU A 350 10.41 10.62 -21.42
N PRO A 351 9.88 10.00 -22.48
CA PRO A 351 10.58 9.93 -23.75
C PRO A 351 10.78 11.35 -24.27
N PHE A 352 11.98 11.89 -24.04
CA PHE A 352 12.43 13.09 -24.70
C PHE A 352 12.68 12.71 -26.17
N ALA A 353 11.90 13.31 -27.06
CA ALA A 353 12.10 13.34 -28.52
C ALA A 353 11.75 12.08 -29.34
N ALA A 354 10.62 11.44 -29.08
CA ALA A 354 9.73 11.14 -30.22
C ALA A 354 8.86 12.39 -30.37
N ALA A 355 8.63 12.88 -31.59
CA ALA A 355 7.69 13.98 -31.81
C ALA A 355 6.40 13.66 -31.06
N MET A 356 6.13 14.41 -29.98
CA MET A 356 4.94 14.22 -29.18
C MET A 356 3.79 14.53 -30.14
N LEU A 357 2.96 13.52 -30.44
CA LEU A 357 1.90 13.64 -31.44
C LEU A 357 1.12 14.94 -31.19
N ASP A 358 1.09 15.82 -32.19
CA ASP A 358 0.38 17.07 -32.05
C ASP A 358 -1.11 16.78 -32.20
N TYR A 359 -1.79 16.60 -31.07
CA TYR A 359 -3.23 16.29 -31.07
C TYR A 359 -4.07 17.44 -31.63
N THR A 360 -3.52 18.65 -31.78
CA THR A 360 -4.20 19.78 -32.42
C THR A 360 -4.19 19.67 -33.94
N ASN A 361 -3.33 18.82 -34.51
CA ASN A 361 -3.32 18.51 -35.92
C ASN A 361 -4.22 17.31 -36.23
N PHE A 362 -5.30 17.55 -36.99
CA PHE A 362 -6.26 16.51 -37.36
C PHE A 362 -5.62 15.32 -38.08
N ASP A 363 -4.72 15.61 -39.04
CA ASP A 363 -4.15 14.57 -39.90
C ASP A 363 -3.11 13.71 -39.14
N GLU A 364 -2.56 14.20 -38.02
CA GLU A 364 -1.70 13.39 -37.13
C GLU A 364 -2.52 12.46 -36.23
N VAL A 365 -3.71 12.89 -35.80
CA VAL A 365 -4.62 12.08 -34.95
C VAL A 365 -5.30 10.98 -35.76
N PHE A 366 -5.89 11.33 -36.89
CA PHE A 366 -6.71 10.43 -37.70
C PHE A 366 -5.97 9.83 -38.91
N GLY A 367 -4.76 10.31 -39.22
CA GLY A 367 -3.98 9.88 -40.38
C GLY A 367 -4.48 10.46 -41.71
N SER A 368 -3.72 10.23 -42.79
CA SER A 368 -4.22 10.48 -44.16
C SER A 368 -5.48 9.63 -44.43
N PRO A 369 -6.47 10.15 -45.18
CA PRO A 369 -7.83 9.62 -45.21
C PRO A 369 -7.89 8.24 -45.87
N VAL A 370 -7.79 7.18 -45.07
CA VAL A 370 -8.26 5.84 -45.44
C VAL A 370 -9.78 5.81 -45.20
N GLY A 371 -10.52 6.59 -45.99
CA GLY A 371 -11.99 6.64 -45.93
C GLY A 371 -12.55 7.21 -44.62
N ASN A 372 -13.73 7.84 -44.71
CA ASN A 372 -14.48 8.21 -43.51
C ASN A 372 -14.90 6.91 -42.77
N PRO A 373 -14.50 6.69 -41.49
CA PRO A 373 -14.90 5.50 -40.74
C PRO A 373 -16.42 5.41 -40.58
N TYR A 374 -17.11 6.55 -40.63
CA TYR A 374 -18.56 6.64 -40.52
C TYR A 374 -19.21 6.53 -41.90
N ASN A 375 -19.06 5.37 -42.55
CA ASN A 375 -19.81 5.05 -43.75
C ASN A 375 -21.31 4.88 -43.43
N LYS A 376 -22.17 4.80 -44.46
CA LYS A 376 -23.63 4.70 -44.24
C LYS A 376 -24.02 3.48 -43.40
N GLN A 377 -23.32 2.36 -43.55
CA GLN A 377 -23.59 1.15 -42.78
C GLN A 377 -23.20 1.34 -41.30
N ALA A 378 -22.01 1.88 -41.04
CA ALA A 378 -21.50 2.19 -39.71
C ALA A 378 -22.43 3.12 -38.94
N LEU A 379 -22.90 4.19 -39.60
CA LEU A 379 -23.84 5.14 -39.01
C LEU A 379 -25.16 4.44 -38.64
N GLN A 380 -25.67 3.59 -39.53
CA GLN A 380 -26.91 2.86 -39.30
C GLN A 380 -26.76 1.86 -38.15
N GLU A 381 -25.62 1.16 -38.07
CA GLU A 381 -25.26 0.27 -36.96
C GLU A 381 -25.20 1.03 -35.62
N ILE A 382 -24.44 2.12 -35.54
CA ILE A 382 -24.36 2.95 -34.32
C ILE A 382 -25.75 3.48 -33.91
N GLU A 383 -26.58 3.90 -34.87
CA GLU A 383 -27.95 4.32 -34.58
C GLU A 383 -28.84 3.16 -34.09
N THR A 384 -28.63 1.93 -34.57
CA THR A 384 -29.34 0.74 -34.05
C THR A 384 -28.93 0.43 -32.62
N PHE A 385 -27.63 0.50 -32.30
CA PHE A 385 -27.15 0.29 -30.94
C PHE A 385 -27.68 1.37 -29.99
N ARG A 386 -27.69 2.63 -30.44
CA ARG A 386 -28.27 3.75 -29.70
C ARG A 386 -29.75 3.51 -29.37
N LYS A 387 -30.55 3.00 -30.31
CA LYS A 387 -31.96 2.64 -30.06
C LYS A 387 -32.11 1.51 -29.04
N GLY A 388 -31.17 0.58 -29.01
CA GLY A 388 -31.14 -0.49 -28.00
C GLY A 388 -30.72 -0.03 -26.59
N SER A 389 -30.10 1.15 -26.47
CA SER A 389 -29.57 1.69 -25.21
C SER A 389 -30.38 2.90 -24.70
N ASP A 390 -31.70 2.85 -24.76
CA ASP A 390 -32.62 3.95 -24.39
C ASP A 390 -32.35 5.30 -25.10
N GLY A 391 -31.70 5.26 -26.27
CA GLY A 391 -31.35 6.44 -27.05
C GLY A 391 -30.03 7.12 -26.65
N VAL A 392 -29.33 6.63 -25.62
CA VAL A 392 -28.11 7.23 -25.09
C VAL A 392 -26.98 6.21 -24.99
N LEU A 393 -25.87 6.49 -25.67
CA LEU A 393 -24.64 5.69 -25.63
C LEU A 393 -23.74 6.15 -24.46
N PHE A 394 -22.83 5.31 -24.01
CA PHE A 394 -21.82 5.63 -23.01
C PHE A 394 -20.92 6.77 -23.45
N ILE A 395 -20.55 6.86 -24.72
CA ILE A 395 -19.80 8.03 -25.21
C ILE A 395 -20.58 9.33 -25.03
N ASP A 396 -21.91 9.34 -25.18
CA ASP A 396 -22.70 10.55 -24.92
C ASP A 396 -22.68 10.93 -23.44
N ARG A 397 -22.66 9.93 -22.55
CA ARG A 397 -22.57 10.13 -21.10
C ARG A 397 -21.22 10.70 -20.72
N VAL A 398 -20.13 10.20 -21.32
CA VAL A 398 -18.77 10.75 -21.17
C VAL A 398 -18.72 12.20 -21.63
N LEU A 399 -19.23 12.49 -22.84
CA LEU A 399 -19.26 13.86 -23.36
C LEU A 399 -20.09 14.79 -22.46
N ASN A 400 -21.23 14.32 -21.95
CA ASN A 400 -22.06 15.10 -21.03
C ASN A 400 -21.36 15.36 -19.69
N ALA A 401 -20.70 14.35 -19.12
CA ALA A 401 -19.94 14.48 -17.86
C ALA A 401 -18.80 15.49 -17.98
N LEU A 402 -18.21 15.63 -19.18
CA LEU A 402 -17.17 16.61 -19.49
C LEU A 402 -17.71 17.98 -19.93
N GLY A 403 -19.02 18.25 -19.78
CA GLY A 403 -19.63 19.53 -20.16
C GLY A 403 -19.76 19.76 -21.68
N LEU A 404 -19.49 18.74 -22.49
CA LEU A 404 -19.55 18.79 -23.96
C LEU A 404 -20.95 18.44 -24.52
N SER A 405 -22.00 18.60 -23.70
CA SER A 405 -23.38 18.25 -24.05
C SER A 405 -23.94 19.00 -25.27
N LYS A 406 -23.38 20.17 -25.59
CA LYS A 406 -23.71 20.95 -26.81
C LYS A 406 -23.03 20.41 -28.06
N ALA A 407 -21.94 19.64 -27.92
CA ALA A 407 -21.25 18.95 -29.00
C ALA A 407 -21.90 17.58 -29.28
N LYS A 408 -23.24 17.55 -29.46
CA LYS A 408 -23.99 16.36 -29.92
C LYS A 408 -23.65 16.05 -31.37
N SER A 409 -22.45 15.56 -31.62
CA SER A 409 -21.94 15.25 -32.95
C SER A 409 -21.46 13.81 -33.10
N TYR A 410 -21.70 12.95 -32.10
CA TYR A 410 -21.40 11.52 -32.21
C TYR A 410 -22.65 10.71 -32.61
N PRO A 411 -22.56 9.83 -33.64
CA PRO A 411 -21.42 9.66 -34.54
C PRO A 411 -21.33 10.79 -35.58
N PRO A 412 -20.13 11.24 -35.98
CA PRO A 412 -20.00 12.27 -36.99
C PRO A 412 -20.40 11.73 -38.37
N LYS A 413 -21.32 12.43 -39.04
CA LYS A 413 -21.97 11.94 -40.27
C LYS A 413 -21.09 11.97 -41.51
N ASN A 414 -20.04 12.79 -41.50
CA ASN A 414 -19.12 13.03 -42.60
C ASN A 414 -17.76 13.53 -42.07
N ASP A 415 -16.74 13.57 -42.95
CA ASP A 415 -15.40 14.05 -42.61
C ASP A 415 -15.41 15.48 -42.06
N THR A 416 -16.28 16.34 -42.60
CA THR A 416 -16.42 17.73 -42.10
C THR A 416 -16.96 17.78 -40.68
N ALA A 417 -17.92 16.92 -40.31
CA ALA A 417 -18.40 16.80 -38.94
C ALA A 417 -17.33 16.24 -38.01
N LEU A 418 -16.49 15.29 -38.47
CA LEU A 418 -15.38 14.76 -37.68
C LEU A 418 -14.30 15.82 -37.42
N ARG A 419 -13.95 16.62 -38.44
CA ARG A 419 -13.04 17.78 -38.29
C ARG A 419 -13.59 18.85 -37.36
N ASN A 420 -14.90 19.14 -37.45
CA ASN A 420 -15.56 20.08 -36.53
C ASN A 420 -15.58 19.55 -35.08
N LEU A 421 -15.81 18.25 -34.89
CA LEU A 421 -15.75 17.61 -33.58
C LEU A 421 -14.33 17.67 -33.01
N HIS A 422 -13.32 17.33 -33.81
CA HIS A 422 -11.91 17.44 -33.42
C HIS A 422 -11.55 18.87 -32.98
N LYS A 423 -11.92 19.88 -33.78
CA LYS A 423 -11.73 21.30 -33.41
C LYS A 423 -12.42 21.66 -32.09
N THR A 424 -13.67 21.23 -31.92
CA THR A 424 -14.43 21.49 -30.68
C THR A 424 -13.76 20.84 -29.47
N LEU A 425 -13.21 19.64 -29.60
CA LEU A 425 -12.49 18.95 -28.53
C LEU A 425 -11.15 19.61 -28.21
N CYS A 426 -10.44 20.15 -29.21
CA CYS A 426 -9.22 20.91 -29.03
C CYS A 426 -9.46 22.24 -28.29
N GLU A 427 -10.57 22.92 -28.58
CA GLU A 427 -10.95 24.20 -27.96
C GLU A 427 -11.62 24.03 -26.58
N ALA A 428 -12.06 22.82 -26.24
CA ALA A 428 -12.72 22.55 -24.97
C ALA A 428 -11.77 22.62 -23.76
N ASP A 429 -12.28 23.23 -22.69
CA ASP A 429 -11.62 23.30 -21.38
C ASP A 429 -11.75 21.96 -20.62
N ILE A 430 -11.01 20.97 -21.10
CA ILE A 430 -10.91 19.63 -20.50
C ILE A 430 -9.44 19.20 -20.40
N SER A 431 -9.15 18.29 -19.46
CA SER A 431 -7.80 17.75 -19.30
C SER A 431 -7.29 17.07 -20.58
N THR A 432 -5.98 17.12 -20.78
CA THR A 432 -5.34 16.50 -21.95
C THR A 432 -5.63 15.00 -22.02
N HIS A 433 -5.63 14.30 -20.88
CA HIS A 433 -5.94 12.87 -20.83
C HIS A 433 -7.39 12.57 -21.25
N HIS A 434 -8.38 13.38 -20.83
CA HIS A 434 -9.77 13.23 -21.28
C HIS A 434 -9.90 13.46 -22.79
N ARG A 435 -9.27 14.52 -23.30
CA ARG A 435 -9.26 14.82 -24.75
C ARG A 435 -8.69 13.66 -25.56
N LEU A 436 -7.51 13.17 -25.19
CA LEU A 436 -6.86 12.05 -25.87
C LEU A 436 -7.68 10.75 -25.75
N SER A 437 -8.38 10.54 -24.62
CA SER A 437 -9.26 9.39 -24.41
C SER A 437 -10.47 9.38 -25.35
N ILE A 438 -11.04 10.55 -25.64
CA ILE A 438 -12.12 10.70 -26.64
C ILE A 438 -11.58 10.44 -28.04
N PHE A 439 -10.41 10.96 -28.41
CA PHE A 439 -9.79 10.64 -29.70
C PHE A 439 -9.49 9.15 -29.83
N TYR A 440 -8.98 8.51 -28.77
CA TYR A 440 -8.79 7.07 -28.72
C TYR A 440 -10.10 6.31 -28.96
N TYR A 441 -11.21 6.74 -28.37
CA TYR A 441 -12.54 6.16 -28.61
C TYR A 441 -12.97 6.28 -30.07
N LEU A 442 -12.83 7.46 -30.69
CA LEU A 442 -13.18 7.66 -32.11
C LEU A 442 -12.33 6.78 -33.03
N LEU A 443 -11.06 6.54 -32.68
CA LEU A 443 -10.17 5.62 -33.41
C LEU A 443 -10.49 4.13 -33.16
N LEU A 444 -11.27 3.79 -32.13
CA LEU A 444 -11.79 2.43 -32.00
C LEU A 444 -12.87 2.16 -33.06
N ASP A 445 -13.64 3.17 -33.46
CA ASP A 445 -14.60 3.03 -34.57
C ASP A 445 -13.87 2.70 -35.87
N THR A 446 -12.70 3.30 -36.15
CA THR A 446 -11.90 2.97 -37.34
C THR A 446 -11.38 1.53 -37.29
N ASP A 447 -10.86 1.10 -36.14
CA ASP A 447 -10.30 -0.25 -35.96
C ASP A 447 -11.38 -1.34 -36.01
N GLY A 448 -12.62 -1.02 -35.61
CA GLY A 448 -13.75 -1.94 -35.65
C GLY A 448 -14.17 -2.38 -37.05
N HIS A 449 -13.91 -1.54 -38.06
CA HIS A 449 -14.24 -1.82 -39.48
C HIS A 449 -13.13 -2.57 -40.19
N ASP A 450 -11.86 -2.22 -39.92
CA ASP A 450 -10.69 -2.89 -40.45
C ASP A 450 -9.89 -3.53 -39.31
N ASN A 451 -10.20 -4.78 -39.00
CA ASN A 451 -9.52 -5.57 -37.95
C ASN A 451 -7.99 -5.70 -38.15
N ARG A 452 -7.43 -5.29 -39.31
CA ARG A 452 -5.97 -5.27 -39.54
C ARG A 452 -5.35 -3.94 -39.17
N ALA A 453 -6.13 -2.86 -39.17
CA ALA A 453 -5.66 -1.56 -38.79
C ALA A 453 -5.64 -1.41 -37.26
N GLN A 454 -4.55 -0.86 -36.73
CA GLN A 454 -4.33 -0.64 -35.29
C GLN A 454 -4.16 0.86 -35.02
N PHE A 455 -5.07 1.68 -35.54
CA PHE A 455 -4.99 3.14 -35.42
C PHE A 455 -5.10 3.57 -33.96
N SER A 456 -6.05 3.02 -33.21
CA SER A 456 -6.22 3.35 -31.78
C SER A 456 -4.96 3.02 -30.97
N THR A 457 -4.31 1.89 -31.26
CA THR A 457 -3.10 1.44 -30.55
C THR A 457 -1.88 2.28 -30.93
N ARG A 458 -1.72 2.62 -32.21
CA ARG A 458 -0.66 3.53 -32.68
C ARG A 458 -0.81 4.91 -32.06
N PHE A 459 -2.02 5.46 -32.08
CA PHE A 459 -2.32 6.74 -31.46
C PHE A 459 -2.04 6.70 -29.96
N ALA A 460 -2.49 5.68 -29.23
CA ALA A 460 -2.25 5.55 -27.80
C ALA A 460 -0.76 5.50 -27.45
N ASN A 461 0.05 4.81 -28.26
CA ASN A 461 1.50 4.75 -28.09
C ASN A 461 2.19 6.09 -28.42
N ALA A 462 1.71 6.81 -29.44
CA ALA A 462 2.30 8.07 -29.90
C ALA A 462 1.92 9.28 -29.02
N SER A 463 0.66 9.33 -28.55
CA SER A 463 0.14 10.38 -27.68
C SER A 463 0.38 10.14 -26.19
N GLY A 464 0.72 8.89 -25.81
CA GLY A 464 0.97 8.53 -24.42
C GLY A 464 -0.29 8.46 -23.56
N VAL A 465 -1.45 8.11 -24.12
CA VAL A 465 -2.69 7.92 -23.33
C VAL A 465 -2.43 6.89 -22.22
N PRO A 466 -2.67 7.21 -20.94
CA PRO A 466 -2.42 6.27 -19.87
C PRO A 466 -3.26 4.99 -20.01
N LYS A 467 -2.73 3.85 -19.53
CA LYS A 467 -3.31 2.54 -19.86
C LYS A 467 -4.70 2.33 -19.26
N ASN A 468 -4.96 2.87 -18.07
CA ASN A 468 -6.27 2.86 -17.43
C ASN A 468 -7.34 3.53 -18.32
N TYR A 469 -7.06 4.71 -18.89
CA TYR A 469 -7.98 5.39 -19.81
C TYR A 469 -8.23 4.57 -21.09
N GLN A 470 -7.19 3.96 -21.67
CA GLN A 470 -7.36 3.08 -22.83
C GLN A 470 -8.29 1.91 -22.53
N ILE A 471 -8.08 1.23 -21.38
CA ILE A 471 -8.88 0.07 -20.98
C ILE A 471 -10.33 0.51 -20.75
N PHE A 472 -10.53 1.62 -20.04
CA PHE A 472 -11.85 2.13 -19.71
C PHE A 472 -12.64 2.54 -20.97
N MET A 473 -12.06 3.40 -21.82
CA MET A 473 -12.73 3.84 -23.05
C MET A 473 -13.03 2.67 -23.99
N LYS A 474 -12.15 1.68 -24.06
CA LYS A 474 -12.42 0.46 -24.83
C LYS A 474 -13.53 -0.38 -24.23
N GLY A 475 -13.62 -0.46 -22.90
CA GLY A 475 -14.75 -1.10 -22.20
C GLY A 475 -16.07 -0.42 -22.53
N LEU A 476 -16.13 0.91 -22.45
CA LEU A 476 -17.32 1.70 -22.81
C LEU A 476 -17.68 1.54 -24.30
N TRP A 477 -16.70 1.56 -25.18
CA TRP A 477 -16.91 1.31 -26.61
C TRP A 477 -17.53 -0.06 -26.88
N LEU A 478 -17.07 -1.10 -26.18
CA LEU A 478 -17.64 -2.45 -26.29
C LEU A 478 -19.08 -2.51 -25.77
N LEU A 479 -19.41 -1.77 -24.71
CA LEU A 479 -20.79 -1.64 -24.22
C LEU A 479 -21.69 -0.96 -25.26
N ASP A 480 -21.21 0.10 -25.89
CA ASP A 480 -21.93 0.82 -26.94
C ASP A 480 -22.15 -0.01 -28.20
N HIS A 481 -21.33 -1.05 -28.42
CA HIS A 481 -21.49 -2.01 -29.51
C HIS A 481 -22.15 -3.32 -29.08
N HIS A 482 -22.79 -3.35 -27.90
CA HIS A 482 -23.49 -4.52 -27.33
C HIS A 482 -22.62 -5.78 -27.19
N LYS A 483 -21.29 -5.63 -27.09
CA LYS A 483 -20.32 -6.72 -26.86
C LYS A 483 -20.08 -6.92 -25.36
N PHE A 484 -21.14 -7.26 -24.62
CA PHE A 484 -21.16 -7.21 -23.16
C PHE A 484 -20.12 -8.11 -22.47
N GLU A 485 -19.89 -9.33 -22.95
CA GLU A 485 -18.91 -10.24 -22.35
C GLU A 485 -17.48 -9.69 -22.42
N ARG A 486 -17.08 -9.18 -23.60
CA ARG A 486 -15.76 -8.56 -23.78
C ARG A 486 -15.64 -7.24 -23.03
N ALA A 487 -16.74 -6.49 -22.95
CA ALA A 487 -16.78 -5.25 -22.18
C ALA A 487 -16.50 -5.53 -20.70
N LEU A 488 -17.08 -6.59 -20.13
CA LEU A 488 -16.87 -7.00 -18.73
C LEU A 488 -15.39 -7.16 -18.40
N GLU A 489 -14.60 -7.80 -19.26
CA GLU A 489 -13.14 -7.98 -19.07
C GLU A 489 -12.38 -6.65 -18.91
N HIS A 490 -12.91 -5.58 -19.52
CA HIS A 490 -12.27 -4.26 -19.51
C HIS A 490 -12.75 -3.41 -18.34
N VAL A 491 -14.07 -3.34 -18.12
CA VAL A 491 -14.65 -2.49 -17.06
C VAL A 491 -14.43 -3.03 -15.65
N THR A 492 -14.06 -4.31 -15.51
CA THR A 492 -13.70 -4.93 -14.21
C THR A 492 -12.22 -4.86 -13.89
N HIS A 493 -11.42 -4.18 -14.72
CA HIS A 493 -9.98 -4.11 -14.53
C HIS A 493 -9.62 -3.37 -13.21
N PRO A 494 -8.73 -3.92 -12.36
CA PRO A 494 -8.50 -3.41 -11.00
C PRO A 494 -7.83 -2.04 -10.94
N SER A 495 -7.31 -1.53 -12.07
CA SER A 495 -6.73 -0.18 -12.16
C SER A 495 -7.76 0.91 -12.43
N LEU A 496 -9.04 0.58 -12.52
CA LEU A 496 -10.10 1.51 -12.87
C LEU A 496 -10.88 1.95 -11.63
N THR A 497 -11.29 3.20 -11.64
CA THR A 497 -12.35 3.72 -10.78
C THR A 497 -13.71 3.28 -11.33
N PRO A 498 -14.69 2.94 -10.48
CA PRO A 498 -16.03 2.48 -10.92
C PRO A 498 -16.90 3.64 -11.42
N ASP A 499 -16.40 4.39 -12.40
CA ASP A 499 -17.14 5.48 -13.04
C ASP A 499 -18.25 4.90 -13.94
N PHE A 500 -19.40 5.57 -13.95
CA PHE A 500 -20.63 5.10 -14.62
C PHE A 500 -21.12 3.71 -14.15
N ALA A 501 -20.83 3.31 -12.89
CA ALA A 501 -21.21 2.00 -12.39
C ALA A 501 -22.71 1.71 -12.47
N ASP A 502 -23.56 2.69 -12.15
CA ASP A 502 -25.02 2.59 -12.22
C ASP A 502 -25.49 2.24 -13.63
N GLU A 503 -24.94 2.96 -14.61
CA GLU A 503 -25.19 2.77 -16.01
C GLU A 503 -24.70 1.41 -16.51
N ILE A 504 -23.49 1.01 -16.13
CA ILE A 504 -22.89 -0.28 -16.50
C ILE A 504 -23.73 -1.43 -15.94
N VAL A 505 -24.08 -1.38 -14.65
CA VAL A 505 -24.93 -2.38 -13.99
C VAL A 505 -26.31 -2.44 -14.63
N THR A 506 -26.93 -1.30 -14.92
CA THR A 506 -28.23 -1.24 -15.59
C THR A 506 -28.17 -1.88 -16.98
N THR A 507 -27.13 -1.57 -17.76
CA THR A 507 -26.93 -2.15 -19.09
C THR A 507 -26.71 -3.66 -19.01
N PHE A 508 -25.88 -4.15 -18.09
CA PHE A 508 -25.70 -5.59 -17.92
C PHE A 508 -26.97 -6.28 -17.43
N ALA A 509 -27.65 -5.76 -16.40
CA ALA A 509 -28.80 -6.42 -15.78
C ALA A 509 -29.98 -6.58 -16.74
N ARG A 510 -30.19 -5.62 -17.66
CA ARG A 510 -31.23 -5.70 -18.68
C ARG A 510 -30.95 -6.71 -19.79
N ASN A 511 -29.67 -6.95 -20.10
CA ASN A 511 -29.29 -7.87 -21.17
C ASN A 511 -29.03 -9.29 -20.64
N ASN A 512 -28.22 -9.40 -19.59
CA ASN A 512 -27.91 -10.65 -18.92
C ASN A 512 -27.64 -10.42 -17.43
N PRO A 513 -28.55 -10.85 -16.53
CA PRO A 513 -28.41 -10.73 -15.09
C PRO A 513 -27.08 -11.27 -14.55
N THR A 514 -26.52 -12.33 -15.14
CA THR A 514 -25.26 -12.93 -14.67
C THR A 514 -24.05 -12.02 -14.89
N LEU A 515 -24.06 -11.20 -15.95
CA LEU A 515 -23.00 -10.22 -16.20
C LEU A 515 -23.04 -9.08 -15.18
N ALA A 516 -24.24 -8.67 -14.75
CA ALA A 516 -24.40 -7.65 -13.72
C ALA A 516 -23.85 -8.15 -12.37
N LEU A 517 -24.12 -9.41 -12.02
CA LEU A 517 -23.56 -10.04 -10.83
C LEU A 517 -22.03 -10.17 -10.92
N ALA A 518 -21.50 -10.60 -12.06
CA ALA A 518 -20.06 -10.69 -12.26
C ALA A 518 -19.35 -9.33 -12.09
N TYR A 519 -19.93 -8.26 -12.64
CA TYR A 519 -19.43 -6.90 -12.44
C TYR A 519 -19.52 -6.47 -10.97
N PHE A 520 -20.67 -6.70 -10.32
CA PHE A 520 -20.89 -6.31 -8.93
C PHE A 520 -19.95 -7.02 -7.96
N HIS A 521 -19.74 -8.33 -8.09
CA HIS A 521 -18.85 -9.08 -7.21
C HIS A 521 -17.38 -8.76 -7.41
N THR A 522 -16.98 -8.31 -8.60
CA THR A 522 -15.58 -7.97 -8.90
C THR A 522 -15.24 -6.53 -8.53
N VAL A 523 -16.11 -5.58 -8.85
CA VAL A 523 -15.85 -4.14 -8.68
C VAL A 523 -16.40 -3.59 -7.37
N GLN A 524 -17.46 -4.19 -6.82
CA GLN A 524 -18.18 -3.73 -5.63
C GLN A 524 -18.51 -2.22 -5.66
N PRO A 525 -19.15 -1.72 -6.74
CA PRO A 525 -19.44 -0.29 -6.87
C PRO A 525 -20.51 0.16 -5.87
N VAL A 526 -20.48 1.45 -5.51
CA VAL A 526 -21.55 2.11 -4.77
C VAL A 526 -22.59 2.63 -5.77
N LEU A 527 -23.78 2.04 -5.76
CA LEU A 527 -24.87 2.43 -6.65
C LEU A 527 -25.60 3.67 -6.11
N LYS A 528 -25.81 4.67 -6.97
CA LYS A 528 -26.42 5.97 -6.59
C LYS A 528 -27.90 6.04 -6.92
N THR A 529 -28.31 5.38 -7.99
CA THR A 529 -29.66 5.40 -8.55
C THR A 529 -30.46 4.21 -8.06
N ARG A 530 -31.74 4.47 -7.78
CA ARG A 530 -32.69 3.46 -7.36
C ARG A 530 -32.86 2.37 -8.43
N ASP A 531 -32.92 2.76 -9.70
CA ASP A 531 -33.15 1.83 -10.81
C ASP A 531 -32.02 0.80 -10.95
N ALA A 532 -30.76 1.25 -10.86
CA ALA A 532 -29.61 0.35 -10.91
C ALA A 532 -29.61 -0.64 -9.73
N LEU A 533 -29.91 -0.13 -8.52
CA LEU A 533 -30.02 -0.95 -7.31
C LEU A 533 -31.13 -2.01 -7.45
N GLU A 534 -32.30 -1.61 -7.92
CA GLU A 534 -33.44 -2.51 -8.10
C GLU A 534 -33.17 -3.59 -9.16
N LEU A 535 -32.51 -3.24 -10.26
CA LEU A 535 -32.15 -4.20 -11.32
C LEU A 535 -31.09 -5.20 -10.85
N LEU A 536 -30.05 -4.72 -10.16
CA LEU A 536 -29.05 -5.60 -9.54
C LEU A 536 -29.69 -6.52 -8.51
N PHE A 537 -30.60 -6.00 -7.69
CA PHE A 537 -31.29 -6.79 -6.68
C PHE A 537 -32.15 -7.89 -7.31
N ASN A 538 -32.85 -7.61 -8.42
CA ASN A 538 -33.60 -8.64 -9.13
C ASN A 538 -32.66 -9.74 -9.67
N ALA A 539 -31.48 -9.36 -10.18
CA ALA A 539 -30.47 -10.32 -10.61
C ALA A 539 -29.98 -11.20 -9.45
N LEU A 540 -29.70 -10.60 -8.28
CA LEU A 540 -29.34 -11.33 -7.06
C LEU A 540 -30.45 -12.28 -6.62
N ALA A 541 -31.69 -11.80 -6.55
CA ALA A 541 -32.85 -12.59 -6.10
C ALA A 541 -33.17 -13.77 -7.03
N LEU A 542 -32.86 -13.64 -8.32
CA LEU A 542 -32.96 -14.74 -9.30
C LEU A 542 -31.84 -15.76 -9.13
N ALA A 543 -30.62 -15.33 -8.79
CA ALA A 543 -29.48 -16.22 -8.61
C ALA A 543 -29.47 -16.94 -7.25
N SER A 544 -29.74 -16.23 -6.16
CA SER A 544 -29.77 -16.77 -4.79
C SER A 544 -30.69 -15.96 -3.89
N VAL A 545 -31.69 -16.63 -3.30
CA VAL A 545 -32.61 -15.98 -2.35
C VAL A 545 -31.87 -15.60 -1.07
N THR A 546 -31.00 -16.48 -0.60
CA THR A 546 -30.17 -16.25 0.60
C THR A 546 -29.24 -15.05 0.43
N GLU A 547 -28.56 -14.94 -0.71
CA GLU A 547 -27.64 -13.81 -0.97
C GLU A 547 -28.40 -12.48 -1.11
N ALA A 548 -29.55 -12.48 -1.79
CA ALA A 548 -30.40 -11.31 -1.89
C ALA A 548 -30.91 -10.84 -0.52
N LEU A 549 -31.28 -11.77 0.39
CA LEU A 549 -31.63 -11.43 1.76
C LEU A 549 -30.44 -10.77 2.49
N ALA A 550 -29.25 -11.37 2.39
CA ALA A 550 -28.04 -10.81 3.00
C ALA A 550 -27.72 -9.40 2.47
N PHE A 551 -27.87 -9.19 1.16
CA PHE A 551 -27.71 -7.89 0.53
C PHE A 551 -28.75 -6.86 1.01
N SER A 552 -30.02 -7.25 1.18
CA SER A 552 -31.04 -6.33 1.71
C SER A 552 -30.69 -5.80 3.10
N ARG A 553 -30.03 -6.63 3.93
CA ARG A 553 -29.61 -6.31 5.30
C ARG A 553 -28.45 -5.30 5.38
N THR A 554 -27.73 -5.06 4.28
CA THR A 554 -26.67 -4.04 4.25
C THR A 554 -27.23 -2.62 4.09
N HIS A 555 -28.54 -2.48 3.84
CA HIS A 555 -29.19 -1.21 3.55
C HIS A 555 -29.98 -0.67 4.75
N PRO A 556 -30.24 0.65 4.82
CA PRO A 556 -31.10 1.26 5.84
C PRO A 556 -32.53 0.69 5.82
N ALA A 557 -33.20 0.72 6.97
CA ALA A 557 -34.51 0.06 7.19
C ALA A 557 -35.55 0.30 6.09
N ALA A 558 -35.73 1.55 5.63
CA ALA A 558 -36.70 1.88 4.59
C ALA A 558 -36.41 1.22 3.23
N VAL A 559 -35.12 1.16 2.83
CA VAL A 559 -34.70 0.51 1.58
C VAL A 559 -34.71 -1.00 1.75
N ARG A 560 -34.26 -1.50 2.90
CA ARG A 560 -34.28 -2.92 3.27
C ARG A 560 -35.67 -3.53 3.13
N GLU A 561 -36.70 -2.86 3.68
CA GLU A 561 -38.09 -3.35 3.57
C GLU A 561 -38.56 -3.42 2.10
N GLN A 562 -38.24 -2.40 1.29
CA GLN A 562 -38.60 -2.40 -0.13
C GLN A 562 -37.92 -3.54 -0.90
N LEU A 563 -36.62 -3.76 -0.66
CA LEU A 563 -35.87 -4.86 -1.25
C LEU A 563 -36.42 -6.21 -0.78
N PHE A 564 -36.78 -6.34 0.49
CA PHE A 564 -37.37 -7.56 1.04
C PHE A 564 -38.72 -7.90 0.37
N ARG A 565 -39.63 -6.93 0.25
CA ARG A 565 -40.90 -7.13 -0.48
C ARG A 565 -40.66 -7.56 -1.93
N ARG A 566 -39.63 -6.98 -2.57
CA ARG A 566 -39.24 -7.33 -3.94
C ARG A 566 -38.66 -8.74 -4.04
N LEU A 567 -37.90 -9.19 -3.04
CA LEU A 567 -37.41 -10.57 -2.93
C LEU A 567 -38.57 -11.55 -2.89
N VAL A 568 -39.54 -11.32 -2.01
CA VAL A 568 -40.74 -12.16 -1.88
C VAL A 568 -41.52 -12.19 -3.19
N SER A 569 -41.72 -11.03 -3.83
CA SER A 569 -42.38 -10.96 -5.13
C SER A 569 -41.62 -11.74 -6.20
N SER A 570 -40.29 -11.60 -6.28
CA SER A 570 -39.44 -12.30 -7.25
C SER A 570 -39.46 -13.82 -7.09
N VAL A 571 -39.61 -14.31 -5.85
CA VAL A 571 -39.67 -15.75 -5.54
C VAL A 571 -41.03 -16.34 -5.90
N LEU A 572 -42.12 -15.61 -5.68
CA LEU A 572 -43.48 -16.11 -5.81
C LEU A 572 -44.16 -15.82 -7.15
N ASP A 573 -43.57 -14.94 -7.98
CA ASP A 573 -44.08 -14.66 -9.32
C ASP A 573 -43.79 -15.81 -10.31
N ALA A 574 -44.81 -16.20 -11.07
CA ALA A 574 -44.88 -17.45 -11.85
C ALA A 574 -44.09 -17.42 -13.16
N GLN A 575 -43.45 -16.29 -13.51
CA GLN A 575 -42.60 -16.15 -14.69
C GLN A 575 -41.32 -17.02 -14.62
N ALA A 576 -40.98 -17.56 -13.44
CA ALA A 576 -39.69 -18.23 -13.17
C ALA A 576 -39.65 -19.76 -13.44
N GLY A 577 -40.65 -20.35 -14.10
CA GLY A 577 -40.63 -21.78 -14.48
C GLY A 577 -40.57 -22.75 -13.28
N ASP A 578 -40.09 -23.98 -13.52
CA ASP A 578 -39.99 -25.09 -12.55
C ASP A 578 -39.22 -24.74 -11.26
N ASP A 579 -38.44 -23.65 -11.25
CA ASP A 579 -37.57 -23.27 -10.14
C ASP A 579 -38.30 -22.47 -9.03
N THR A 580 -39.52 -21.99 -9.32
CA THR A 580 -40.35 -21.20 -8.39
C THR A 580 -40.61 -21.95 -7.08
N ALA A 581 -40.93 -23.25 -7.16
CA ALA A 581 -41.22 -24.06 -5.97
C ALA A 581 -39.98 -24.25 -5.09
N ARG A 582 -38.80 -24.46 -5.69
CA ARG A 582 -37.53 -24.59 -4.97
C ARG A 582 -37.18 -23.31 -4.23
N ARG A 583 -37.29 -22.16 -4.90
CA ARG A 583 -37.04 -20.84 -4.30
C ARG A 583 -38.05 -20.50 -3.20
N ALA A 584 -39.32 -20.89 -3.34
CA ALA A 584 -40.33 -20.70 -2.30
C ALA A 584 -40.03 -21.53 -1.04
N ILE A 585 -39.52 -22.76 -1.21
CA ILE A 585 -39.05 -23.59 -0.08
C ILE A 585 -37.84 -22.94 0.59
N GLU A 586 -36.88 -22.43 -0.19
CA GLU A 586 -35.71 -21.70 0.35
C GLU A 586 -36.18 -20.50 1.17
N LEU A 587 -37.04 -19.64 0.61
CA LEU A 587 -37.62 -18.47 1.29
C LEU A 587 -38.31 -18.85 2.60
N ALA A 588 -39.15 -19.90 2.60
CA ALA A 588 -39.84 -20.38 3.79
C ALA A 588 -38.87 -20.90 4.86
N GLY A 589 -37.67 -21.33 4.48
CA GLY A 589 -36.61 -21.83 5.36
C GLY A 589 -35.58 -20.79 5.83
N LEU A 590 -35.62 -19.55 5.34
CA LEU A 590 -34.63 -18.52 5.71
C LEU A 590 -34.69 -18.14 7.20
N SER A 591 -33.56 -17.74 7.77
CA SER A 591 -33.54 -17.15 9.12
C SER A 591 -33.90 -15.67 9.04
N LEU A 592 -35.18 -15.34 9.25
CA LEU A 592 -35.69 -13.97 9.27
C LEU A 592 -35.64 -13.39 10.68
N ASP A 593 -35.40 -12.08 10.79
CA ASP A 593 -35.55 -11.36 12.06
C ASP A 593 -37.02 -10.96 12.32
N ALA A 594 -37.29 -10.36 13.48
CA ALA A 594 -38.65 -10.03 13.88
C ALA A 594 -39.34 -9.03 12.92
N ASP A 595 -38.58 -8.08 12.38
CA ASP A 595 -39.10 -7.09 11.43
C ASP A 595 -39.39 -7.75 10.08
N GLU A 596 -38.48 -8.58 9.57
CA GLU A 596 -38.65 -9.33 8.32
C GLU A 596 -39.83 -10.32 8.38
N GLU A 597 -40.06 -10.98 9.52
CA GLU A 597 -41.24 -11.83 9.72
C GLU A 597 -42.52 -11.01 9.66
N ALA A 598 -42.56 -9.86 10.33
CA ALA A 598 -43.71 -8.95 10.27
C ALA A 598 -43.95 -8.45 8.84
N TRP A 599 -42.90 -8.03 8.13
CA TRP A 599 -43.00 -7.59 6.75
C TRP A 599 -43.50 -8.69 5.81
N LEU A 600 -43.04 -9.93 5.98
CA LEU A 600 -43.49 -11.08 5.20
C LEU A 600 -44.98 -11.32 5.39
N GLU A 601 -45.45 -11.33 6.63
CA GLU A 601 -46.86 -11.54 6.96
C GLU A 601 -47.74 -10.42 6.42
N THR A 602 -47.39 -9.16 6.71
CA THR A 602 -48.15 -8.00 6.23
C THR A 602 -48.18 -7.97 4.69
N TYR A 603 -47.06 -8.28 4.03
CA TYR A 603 -47.00 -8.27 2.56
C TYR A 603 -47.87 -9.36 1.92
N LEU A 604 -47.92 -10.57 2.50
CA LEU A 604 -48.71 -11.69 1.97
C LEU A 604 -50.20 -11.64 2.36
N LEU A 605 -50.55 -11.01 3.48
CA LEU A 605 -51.93 -10.90 3.97
C LEU A 605 -52.67 -9.63 3.50
N GLU A 606 -51.98 -8.49 3.50
CA GLU A 606 -52.57 -7.17 3.32
C GLU A 606 -52.02 -6.42 2.09
N GLY A 607 -50.78 -6.70 1.69
CA GLY A 607 -50.10 -6.03 0.58
C GLY A 607 -50.40 -6.58 -0.82
N ASP A 608 -49.64 -6.08 -1.79
CA ASP A 608 -49.68 -6.54 -3.20
C ASP A 608 -49.36 -8.03 -3.33
N GLY A 609 -48.59 -8.58 -2.38
CA GLY A 609 -48.23 -9.99 -2.30
C GLY A 609 -49.42 -10.94 -2.16
N LYS A 610 -50.55 -10.47 -1.63
CA LYS A 610 -51.79 -11.27 -1.51
C LYS A 610 -52.29 -11.82 -2.85
N ARG A 611 -52.02 -11.11 -3.95
CA ARG A 611 -52.47 -11.50 -5.30
C ARG A 611 -51.59 -12.60 -5.94
N LEU A 612 -50.47 -12.96 -5.32
CA LEU A 612 -49.55 -13.98 -5.83
C LEU A 612 -50.15 -15.38 -5.60
N LYS A 613 -50.06 -16.25 -6.62
CA LYS A 613 -50.74 -17.56 -6.63
C LYS A 613 -50.42 -18.46 -5.43
N ASN A 614 -49.22 -18.34 -4.87
CA ASN A 614 -48.72 -19.20 -3.79
C ASN A 614 -48.53 -18.44 -2.46
N ALA A 615 -49.09 -17.24 -2.31
CA ALA A 615 -48.89 -16.41 -1.13
C ALA A 615 -49.31 -17.11 0.18
N GLN A 616 -50.51 -17.68 0.20
CA GLN A 616 -51.05 -18.38 1.37
C GLN A 616 -50.27 -19.67 1.68
N ASP A 617 -49.89 -20.41 0.64
CA ASP A 617 -49.12 -21.66 0.76
C ASP A 617 -47.73 -21.39 1.36
N THR A 618 -47.04 -20.34 0.90
CA THR A 618 -45.72 -19.95 1.42
C THR A 618 -45.82 -19.45 2.86
N LEU A 619 -46.86 -18.69 3.21
CA LEU A 619 -47.10 -18.26 4.58
C LEU A 619 -47.34 -19.46 5.52
N LEU A 620 -48.11 -20.45 5.05
CA LEU A 620 -48.33 -21.68 5.80
C LEU A 620 -47.05 -22.49 5.97
N MET A 621 -46.28 -22.68 4.88
CA MET A 621 -44.96 -23.32 4.94
C MET A 621 -44.05 -22.64 5.96
N ARG A 622 -44.02 -21.30 5.97
CA ARG A 622 -43.22 -20.51 6.91
C ARG A 622 -43.63 -20.77 8.36
N LYS A 623 -44.93 -20.73 8.66
CA LYS A 623 -45.45 -21.02 10.01
C LYS A 623 -45.10 -22.44 10.47
N LEU A 624 -45.16 -23.42 9.56
CA LEU A 624 -44.77 -24.81 9.87
C LEU A 624 -43.26 -24.95 10.09
N ALA A 625 -42.43 -24.32 9.24
CA ALA A 625 -40.97 -24.37 9.33
C ALA A 625 -40.42 -23.69 10.59
N THR A 626 -41.10 -22.64 11.06
CA THR A 626 -40.73 -21.89 12.28
C THR A 626 -41.33 -22.46 13.57
N GLY A 627 -42.10 -23.55 13.49
CA GLY A 627 -42.71 -24.18 14.67
C GLY A 627 -43.98 -23.49 15.20
N ARG A 628 -44.55 -22.52 14.45
CA ARG A 628 -45.79 -21.81 14.79
C ARG A 628 -47.03 -22.61 14.39
N TYR A 629 -47.13 -23.83 14.90
CA TYR A 629 -48.18 -24.80 14.55
C TYR A 629 -49.59 -24.36 14.95
N THR A 630 -49.72 -23.69 16.10
CA THR A 630 -51.01 -23.21 16.63
C THR A 630 -51.63 -22.13 15.74
N GLU A 631 -50.80 -21.34 15.08
CA GLU A 631 -51.21 -20.31 14.13
C GLU A 631 -51.50 -20.91 12.76
N ALA A 632 -50.67 -21.84 12.29
CA ALA A 632 -50.90 -22.57 11.04
C ALA A 632 -52.27 -23.28 11.01
N VAL A 633 -52.69 -23.83 12.14
CA VAL A 633 -53.98 -24.53 12.29
C VAL A 633 -55.20 -23.60 12.22
N LYS A 634 -55.03 -22.32 12.54
CA LYS A 634 -56.10 -21.30 12.53
C LYS A 634 -56.33 -20.69 11.14
N GLU A 635 -55.44 -20.93 10.19
CA GLU A 635 -55.53 -20.35 8.85
C GLU A 635 -56.73 -20.91 8.07
N LYS A 636 -57.57 -20.02 7.54
CA LYS A 636 -58.81 -20.36 6.81
C LYS A 636 -58.57 -20.25 5.30
N GLY A 637 -59.20 -21.12 4.51
CA GLY A 637 -59.15 -21.06 3.04
C GLY A 637 -58.15 -22.00 2.36
N LEU A 638 -57.53 -22.91 3.12
CA LEU A 638 -56.59 -23.90 2.58
C LEU A 638 -57.33 -25.03 1.86
N GLY A 639 -57.37 -24.96 0.53
CA GLY A 639 -57.89 -26.02 -0.33
C GLY A 639 -56.81 -27.04 -0.73
N GLY A 640 -57.21 -28.27 -1.03
CA GLY A 640 -56.33 -29.29 -1.62
C GLY A 640 -55.36 -29.96 -0.63
N ARG A 641 -54.09 -30.09 -1.02
CA ARG A 641 -53.06 -30.93 -0.36
C ARG A 641 -52.73 -30.47 1.07
N TRP A 642 -52.91 -29.19 1.38
CA TRP A 642 -52.66 -28.61 2.71
C TRP A 642 -53.74 -28.95 3.74
N GLY A 643 -54.98 -29.22 3.32
CA GLY A 643 -56.07 -29.60 4.23
C GLY A 643 -55.73 -30.87 5.01
N VAL A 644 -55.19 -31.88 4.32
CA VAL A 644 -54.76 -33.16 4.91
C VAL A 644 -53.61 -32.96 5.91
N VAL A 645 -52.63 -32.11 5.57
CA VAL A 645 -51.50 -31.80 6.45
C VAL A 645 -51.98 -31.12 7.74
N ILE A 646 -52.89 -30.16 7.63
CA ILE A 646 -53.44 -29.45 8.79
C ILE A 646 -54.35 -30.34 9.63
N GLU A 647 -55.13 -31.23 9.03
CA GLU A 647 -55.93 -32.22 9.74
C GLU A 647 -55.06 -33.21 10.52
N GLY A 648 -53.97 -33.70 9.91
CA GLY A 648 -52.94 -34.50 10.59
C GLY A 648 -52.25 -33.73 11.72
N LEU A 649 -52.00 -32.42 11.54
CA LEU A 649 -51.44 -31.57 12.59
C LEU A 649 -52.43 -31.41 13.76
N LYS A 650 -53.72 -31.18 13.46
CA LYS A 650 -54.79 -31.06 14.46
C LYS A 650 -54.95 -32.35 15.27
N SER A 651 -54.86 -33.51 14.64
CA SER A 651 -54.94 -34.80 15.33
C SER A 651 -53.67 -35.12 16.13
N GLY A 652 -52.49 -34.76 15.64
CA GLY A 652 -51.20 -34.96 16.33
C GLY A 652 -50.95 -34.00 17.51
N ILE A 653 -51.48 -32.76 17.44
CA ILE A 653 -51.44 -31.79 18.55
C ILE A 653 -52.54 -32.08 19.59
N GLY A 654 -53.49 -32.97 19.26
CA GLY A 654 -54.61 -33.42 20.10
C GLY A 654 -54.18 -34.14 21.37
N GLY A 655 -53.67 -33.40 22.35
CA GLY A 655 -53.38 -33.89 23.70
C GLY A 655 -52.40 -33.06 24.53
N ARG A 656 -51.68 -32.09 23.96
CA ARG A 656 -50.87 -31.14 24.75
C ARG A 656 -51.60 -29.79 24.80
N THR A 657 -52.13 -29.50 25.97
CA THR A 657 -52.90 -28.31 26.32
C THR A 657 -52.19 -27.01 25.95
N LEU A 658 -53.02 -26.09 25.45
CA LEU A 658 -52.84 -24.64 25.39
C LEU A 658 -52.33 -24.04 26.71
#